data_AF-A0A1H1S856-F1
#
_entry.id   AF-A0A1H1S856-F1
#
_cell.length_a   1.000
_cell.length_b   1.000
_cell.length_c   1.000
_cell.angle_alpha   90.00
_cell.angle_beta   90.00
_cell.angle_gamma   90.00
#
_symmetry.space_group_name_H-M   'P 1'
#
loop_
_entity.id
_entity.type
_entity.pdbx_description
1 polymer ?
#
loop_
_entity_poly.entity_id
_entity_poly.type
_entity_poly.pdbx_seq_one_letter_code
_entity_poly.pdbx_strand_id
1 'polypeptide(L)'
;MNGARPEVRPLDTLPKAHLHLHFTGSMRHETLVELAGQHGLHLPEALRDEWPPHLLATDEKGWFRFQRLYDIARSVLVTADDVRRLVRETVEDEAREGSGWLEIQVDPSGYASRFGGITAFTELVLDAVRQAADRTGVGVGLVIAANRTRHPLDARTLARLATQYAGHGVVGFGLSNDERRGRPEEFARAFSIATAAGLGSMPHGGELCGPDSVRGCLDLLGATRVGHGVRTVEDPALLDRVAEAGVPLEVCPASNVALGVYPEPEVVPLRKLFDAGARIALGADDPLLFGVRLVGQYELARGLGFTDAELAELARMSVRASTAPSSVRDRLLDGVDRWLAEPAEAEEPAKVAQPPEHERIRAGGASTSAANGPQRWEDRLEALGLPVGQPLGAGMDGVVYAVDDDTVAKVWFRHSPATLHRLRDFYADLDAAGLPFATPCIHAVRAADGTPVTIERRLHGRPLSEFVSANGPTEAALRTFVDVLEALRETKGGPSARALPVMAEEDAFYRDAGSSWPTALRALVDRRAEAYGDVLRSAVPGFDALLERVRAGLRALPDGEAAVVHGDLCPPNILVEQESEGCDLRVTAVLDWAFLTTAGDPAFDASLAAGFFDMYGPKAREIDQTLSGRIVARFGYPPPLLHLYRACYAIVGANAYDPTGGDGHFAWCADQLRRPDLRAALGL
;
A
#
# COMPACT_ATOMS: atom_id res chain seq x y z
N MET A 1 -20.41 -44.77 -20.88
CA MET A 1 -19.46 -45.07 -19.79
C MET A 1 -19.63 -43.97 -18.75
N ASN A 2 -20.21 -44.31 -17.59
CA ASN A 2 -20.34 -43.40 -16.45
C ASN A 2 -18.93 -43.07 -15.95
N GLY A 3 -18.43 -41.88 -16.24
CA GLY A 3 -17.25 -41.34 -15.55
C GLY A 3 -17.67 -40.96 -14.15
N ALA A 4 -17.37 -41.80 -13.16
CA ALA A 4 -17.44 -41.41 -11.76
C ALA A 4 -16.55 -40.17 -11.58
N ARG A 5 -17.11 -39.10 -10.99
CA ARG A 5 -16.31 -37.96 -10.55
C ARG A 5 -15.34 -38.46 -9.47
N PRO A 6 -14.08 -38.00 -9.43
CA PRO A 6 -13.17 -38.40 -8.37
C PRO A 6 -13.77 -37.98 -7.02
N GLU A 7 -13.83 -38.91 -6.07
CA GLU A 7 -14.19 -38.62 -4.67
C GLU A 7 -13.10 -37.69 -4.10
N VAL A 8 -13.47 -36.48 -3.68
CA VAL A 8 -12.51 -35.46 -3.21
C VAL A 8 -12.52 -35.43 -1.68
N ARG A 9 -11.36 -35.61 -1.05
CA ARG A 9 -11.26 -35.56 0.42
C ARG A 9 -11.35 -34.11 0.95
N PRO A 10 -12.11 -33.87 2.03
CA PRO A 10 -12.21 -32.54 2.64
C PRO A 10 -10.86 -32.10 3.25
N LEU A 11 -10.35 -30.94 2.82
CA LEU A 11 -9.03 -30.43 3.24
C LEU A 11 -9.04 -29.72 4.60
N ASP A 12 -10.18 -29.28 5.09
CA ASP A 12 -10.38 -28.75 6.44
C ASP A 12 -10.18 -29.83 7.51
N THR A 13 -10.34 -31.11 7.16
CA THR A 13 -10.06 -32.24 8.07
C THR A 13 -8.63 -32.78 7.98
N LEU A 14 -7.84 -32.40 6.96
CA LEU A 14 -6.45 -32.82 6.79
C LEU A 14 -5.58 -32.22 7.91
N PRO A 15 -4.99 -33.02 8.82
CA PRO A 15 -4.18 -32.47 9.90
C PRO A 15 -2.89 -31.84 9.37
N LYS A 16 -2.59 -30.62 9.79
CA LYS A 16 -1.44 -29.84 9.28
C LYS A 16 -0.92 -28.88 10.35
N ALA A 17 0.19 -28.19 10.06
CA ALA A 17 0.71 -27.08 10.86
C ALA A 17 0.74 -25.80 10.03
N HIS A 18 0.48 -24.65 10.67
CA HIS A 18 0.51 -23.34 10.05
C HIS A 18 1.70 -22.55 10.58
N LEU A 19 2.71 -22.35 9.73
CA LEU A 19 4.01 -21.83 10.20
C LEU A 19 4.29 -20.37 9.83
N HIS A 20 3.41 -19.76 9.04
CA HIS A 20 3.59 -18.43 8.50
C HIS A 20 2.26 -17.68 8.48
N LEU A 21 1.96 -17.06 9.62
CA LEU A 21 0.78 -16.24 9.83
C LEU A 21 1.18 -15.00 10.64
N HIS A 22 0.87 -13.82 10.13
CA HIS A 22 1.14 -12.57 10.81
C HIS A 22 0.03 -12.19 11.78
N PHE A 23 0.42 -11.62 12.93
CA PHE A 23 -0.51 -11.33 14.03
C PHE A 23 -1.69 -10.44 13.59
N THR A 24 -1.44 -9.27 13.00
CA THR A 24 -2.54 -8.42 12.49
C THR A 24 -3.29 -9.10 11.36
N GLY A 25 -2.56 -9.71 10.42
CA GLY A 25 -3.12 -10.38 9.26
C GLY A 25 -4.03 -11.55 9.60
N SER A 26 -3.90 -12.12 10.79
CA SER A 26 -4.72 -13.23 11.27
C SER A 26 -6.10 -12.84 11.79
N MET A 27 -6.37 -11.54 11.94
CA MET A 27 -7.65 -11.03 12.39
C MET A 27 -8.74 -11.33 11.34
N ARG A 28 -9.92 -11.78 11.77
CA ARG A 28 -11.07 -11.91 10.89
C ARG A 28 -11.49 -10.53 10.36
N HIS A 29 -11.92 -10.47 9.11
CA HIS A 29 -12.43 -9.23 8.51
C HIS A 29 -13.63 -8.68 9.29
N GLU A 30 -14.54 -9.54 9.74
CA GLU A 30 -15.69 -9.14 10.56
C GLU A 30 -15.24 -8.52 11.88
N THR A 31 -14.20 -9.09 12.51
CA THR A 31 -13.64 -8.54 13.75
C THR A 31 -12.95 -7.20 13.53
N LEU A 32 -12.27 -7.01 12.39
CA LEU A 32 -11.73 -5.70 12.01
C LEU A 32 -12.85 -4.65 11.94
N VAL A 33 -13.93 -4.94 11.21
CA VAL A 33 -15.08 -4.04 11.02
C VAL A 33 -15.79 -3.76 12.34
N GLU A 34 -16.03 -4.79 13.15
CA GLU A 34 -16.68 -4.65 14.46
C GLU A 34 -15.85 -3.82 15.44
N LEU A 35 -14.54 -4.09 15.56
CA LEU A 35 -13.66 -3.35 16.46
C LEU A 35 -13.50 -1.90 16.01
N ALA A 36 -13.40 -1.65 14.69
CA ALA A 36 -13.39 -0.29 14.17
C ALA A 36 -14.68 0.46 14.54
N GLY A 37 -15.84 -0.18 14.39
CA GLY A 37 -17.13 0.39 14.80
C GLY A 37 -17.21 0.65 16.31
N GLN A 38 -16.74 -0.30 17.14
CA GLN A 38 -16.73 -0.18 18.60
C GLN A 38 -15.84 0.96 19.09
N HIS A 39 -14.69 1.16 18.45
CA HIS A 39 -13.71 2.19 18.84
C HIS A 39 -13.87 3.51 18.06
N GLY A 40 -14.87 3.62 17.21
CA GLY A 40 -15.13 4.81 16.41
C GLY A 40 -14.03 5.13 15.39
N LEU A 41 -13.33 4.11 14.89
CA LEU A 41 -12.25 4.22 13.92
C LEU A 41 -12.81 4.09 12.49
N HIS A 42 -12.31 4.91 11.58
CA HIS A 42 -12.66 4.82 10.17
C HIS A 42 -11.80 3.77 9.47
N LEU A 43 -12.43 2.84 8.75
CA LEU A 43 -11.76 1.91 7.85
C LEU A 43 -11.90 2.42 6.41
N PRO A 44 -10.82 2.41 5.62
CA PRO A 44 -10.91 2.67 4.19
C PRO A 44 -11.79 1.62 3.52
N GLU A 45 -12.42 1.97 2.39
CA GLU A 45 -13.31 1.09 1.63
C GLU A 45 -12.67 -0.27 1.32
N ALA A 46 -11.38 -0.26 0.96
CA ALA A 46 -10.53 -1.42 0.72
C ALA A 46 -10.42 -2.43 1.90
N LEU A 47 -10.74 -2.02 3.13
CA LEU A 47 -10.74 -2.87 4.33
C LEU A 47 -12.14 -3.10 4.90
N ARG A 48 -13.18 -2.60 4.24
CA ARG A 48 -14.55 -2.65 4.75
C ARG A 48 -15.52 -3.25 3.73
N ASP A 49 -15.62 -2.62 2.57
CA ASP A 49 -16.64 -2.94 1.56
C ASP A 49 -15.99 -3.57 0.29
N GLU A 50 -14.74 -3.20 -0.03
CA GLU A 50 -13.93 -3.74 -1.15
C GLU A 50 -12.90 -4.77 -0.66
N TRP A 51 -13.36 -5.76 0.12
CA TRP A 51 -12.51 -6.79 0.70
C TRP A 51 -12.56 -8.11 -0.11
N PRO A 52 -11.42 -8.79 -0.36
CA PRO A 52 -10.06 -8.38 0.00
C PRO A 52 -9.52 -7.25 -0.90
N PRO A 53 -8.63 -6.39 -0.38
CA PRO A 53 -8.07 -5.28 -1.16
C PRO A 53 -7.26 -5.78 -2.36
N HIS A 54 -7.38 -5.08 -3.49
CA HIS A 54 -6.51 -5.28 -4.64
C HIS A 54 -5.15 -4.64 -4.40
N LEU A 55 -4.13 -5.47 -4.23
CA LEU A 55 -2.76 -5.07 -3.92
C LEU A 55 -1.82 -5.32 -5.11
N LEU A 56 -0.73 -4.55 -5.15
CA LEU A 56 0.43 -4.77 -6.01
C LEU A 56 1.59 -4.11 -5.29
N ALA A 57 2.50 -4.87 -4.69
CA ALA A 57 3.55 -4.37 -3.78
C ALA A 57 4.98 -4.58 -4.32
N THR A 58 5.10 -4.81 -5.63
CA THR A 58 6.37 -5.04 -6.34
C THR A 58 7.25 -3.80 -6.47
N ASP A 59 6.71 -2.61 -6.22
CA ASP A 59 7.44 -1.34 -6.12
C ASP A 59 7.26 -0.66 -4.75
N GLU A 60 7.96 0.45 -4.51
CA GLU A 60 7.90 1.16 -3.23
C GLU A 60 6.51 1.76 -2.94
N LYS A 61 5.82 2.25 -3.98
CA LYS A 61 4.48 2.85 -3.86
C LYS A 61 3.44 1.80 -3.45
N GLY A 62 3.48 0.66 -4.11
CA GLY A 62 2.67 -0.51 -3.84
C GLY A 62 2.88 -1.05 -2.44
N TRP A 63 4.14 -1.21 -2.04
CA TRP A 63 4.49 -1.60 -0.67
C TRP A 63 3.98 -0.62 0.37
N PHE A 64 4.12 0.68 0.12
CA PHE A 64 3.58 1.71 0.99
C PHE A 64 2.05 1.58 1.17
N ARG A 65 1.30 1.27 0.11
CA ARG A 65 -0.15 1.03 0.19
C ARG A 65 -0.47 -0.19 1.05
N PHE A 66 0.20 -1.32 0.83
CA PHE A 66 0.06 -2.53 1.64
C PHE A 66 0.33 -2.23 3.13
N GLN A 67 1.48 -1.61 3.42
CA GLN A 67 1.87 -1.27 4.79
C GLN A 67 0.86 -0.34 5.47
N ARG A 68 0.30 0.62 4.73
CA ARG A 68 -0.72 1.53 5.26
C ARG A 68 -2.00 0.79 5.64
N LEU A 69 -2.48 -0.14 4.81
CA LEU A 69 -3.66 -0.96 5.15
C LEU A 69 -3.38 -1.84 6.37
N TYR A 70 -2.20 -2.46 6.43
CA TYR A 70 -1.76 -3.24 7.60
C TYR A 70 -1.74 -2.40 8.87
N ASP A 71 -1.19 -1.17 8.81
CA ASP A 71 -1.10 -0.27 9.95
C ASP A 71 -2.49 0.21 10.43
N ILE A 72 -3.42 0.45 9.50
CA ILE A 72 -4.82 0.76 9.81
C ILE A 72 -5.49 -0.44 10.48
N ALA A 73 -5.34 -1.65 9.93
CA ALA A 73 -5.87 -2.86 10.53
C ALA A 73 -5.31 -3.08 11.95
N ARG A 74 -4.02 -2.86 12.14
CA ARG A 74 -3.39 -2.91 13.47
C ARG A 74 -3.97 -1.87 14.44
N SER A 75 -4.39 -0.72 13.94
CA SER A 75 -4.86 0.39 14.77
C SER A 75 -6.16 0.09 15.51
N VAL A 76 -6.97 -0.87 15.02
CA VAL A 76 -8.25 -1.22 15.66
C VAL A 76 -8.12 -1.98 16.97
N LEU A 77 -6.94 -2.54 17.25
CA LEU A 77 -6.65 -3.15 18.54
C LEU A 77 -6.36 -2.05 19.56
N VAL A 78 -7.36 -1.72 20.38
CA VAL A 78 -7.30 -0.61 21.35
C VAL A 78 -7.11 -1.10 22.77
N THR A 79 -7.76 -2.21 23.12
CA THR A 79 -7.80 -2.77 24.47
C THR A 79 -7.17 -4.16 24.53
N ALA A 80 -6.83 -4.61 25.74
CA ALA A 80 -6.28 -5.95 25.94
C ALA A 80 -7.29 -7.05 25.53
N ASP A 81 -8.59 -6.77 25.61
CA ASP A 81 -9.63 -7.73 25.23
C ASP A 81 -9.76 -7.86 23.71
N ASP A 82 -9.45 -6.82 22.94
CA ASP A 82 -9.36 -6.89 21.48
C ASP A 82 -8.25 -7.85 21.06
N VAL A 83 -7.09 -7.76 21.72
CA VAL A 83 -5.94 -8.65 21.50
C VAL A 83 -6.30 -10.09 21.86
N ARG A 84 -6.96 -10.31 23.00
CA ARG A 84 -7.44 -11.65 23.40
C ARG A 84 -8.48 -12.20 22.42
N ARG A 85 -9.36 -11.35 21.91
CA ARG A 85 -10.38 -11.71 20.91
C ARG A 85 -9.72 -12.16 19.61
N LEU A 86 -8.79 -11.36 19.07
CA LEU A 86 -8.03 -11.72 17.87
C LEU A 86 -7.40 -13.10 18.04
N VAL A 87 -6.59 -13.28 19.09
CA VAL A 87 -5.88 -14.55 19.32
C VAL A 87 -6.85 -15.73 19.44
N ARG A 88 -7.92 -15.58 20.24
CA ARG A 88 -8.95 -16.61 20.38
C ARG A 88 -9.52 -17.01 19.02
N GLU A 89 -9.95 -16.04 18.23
CA GLU A 89 -10.61 -16.28 16.95
C GLU A 89 -9.66 -16.91 15.94
N THR A 90 -8.41 -16.46 15.90
CA THR A 90 -7.36 -17.06 15.08
C THR A 90 -7.19 -18.54 15.41
N VAL A 91 -7.04 -18.91 16.69
CA VAL A 91 -6.86 -20.32 17.09
C VAL A 91 -8.14 -21.15 16.85
N GLU A 92 -9.32 -20.56 17.01
CA GLU A 92 -10.58 -21.21 16.62
C GLU A 92 -10.64 -21.50 15.11
N ASP A 93 -10.11 -20.61 14.26
CA ASP A 93 -10.05 -20.81 12.81
C ASP A 93 -9.01 -21.88 12.44
N GLU A 94 -7.85 -21.89 13.09
CA GLU A 94 -6.86 -22.96 12.92
C GLU A 94 -7.46 -24.34 13.21
N ALA A 95 -8.24 -24.46 14.30
CA ALA A 95 -8.91 -25.71 14.66
C ALA A 95 -9.90 -26.18 13.59
N ARG A 96 -10.63 -25.24 12.96
CA ARG A 96 -11.58 -25.53 11.87
C ARG A 96 -10.89 -25.90 10.56
N GLU A 97 -9.65 -25.46 10.37
CA GLU A 97 -8.88 -25.66 9.13
C GLU A 97 -7.92 -26.85 9.19
N GLY A 98 -8.06 -27.69 10.22
CA GLY A 98 -7.23 -28.87 10.44
C GLY A 98 -5.81 -28.55 10.90
N SER A 99 -5.54 -27.29 11.27
CA SER A 99 -4.26 -26.86 11.82
C SER A 99 -4.20 -27.18 13.31
N GLY A 100 -3.41 -28.20 13.66
CA GLY A 100 -3.24 -28.60 15.06
C GLY A 100 -2.05 -27.95 15.76
N TRP A 101 -1.28 -27.14 15.04
CA TRP A 101 -0.17 -26.33 15.55
C TRP A 101 0.00 -25.07 14.72
N LEU A 102 0.01 -23.91 15.40
CA LEU A 102 0.23 -22.60 14.80
C LEU A 102 1.56 -21.99 15.28
N GLU A 103 2.30 -21.37 14.38
CA GLU A 103 3.39 -20.45 14.73
C GLU A 103 3.07 -19.06 14.20
N ILE A 104 2.66 -18.17 15.11
CA ILE A 104 2.20 -16.83 14.78
C ILE A 104 3.32 -15.81 14.94
N GLN A 105 3.51 -14.97 13.92
CA GLN A 105 4.56 -13.98 13.86
C GLN A 105 4.06 -12.61 14.34
N VAL A 106 4.76 -12.02 15.30
CA VAL A 106 4.39 -10.73 15.90
C VAL A 106 5.61 -9.80 16.00
N ASP A 107 5.45 -8.53 15.59
CA ASP A 107 6.38 -7.43 15.96
C ASP A 107 5.78 -6.64 17.14
N PRO A 108 6.20 -6.89 18.39
CA PRO A 108 5.69 -6.19 19.56
C PRO A 108 5.89 -4.67 19.50
N SER A 109 6.88 -4.20 18.74
CA SER A 109 7.20 -2.77 18.62
C SER A 109 6.08 -2.01 17.91
N GLY A 110 5.28 -2.67 17.07
CA GLY A 110 4.09 -2.09 16.44
C GLY A 110 2.94 -1.78 17.41
N TYR A 111 2.99 -2.36 18.61
CA TYR A 111 1.92 -2.32 19.62
C TYR A 111 2.34 -1.64 20.92
N ALA A 112 3.66 -1.53 21.14
CA ALA A 112 4.27 -1.08 22.38
C ALA A 112 3.70 0.25 22.92
N SER A 113 3.49 1.25 22.06
CA SER A 113 2.98 2.56 22.48
C SER A 113 1.58 2.52 23.08
N ARG A 114 0.76 1.54 22.70
CA ARG A 114 -0.63 1.40 23.16
C ARG A 114 -0.77 0.43 24.33
N PHE A 115 0.10 -0.57 24.39
CA PHE A 115 -0.03 -1.69 25.33
C PHE A 115 1.08 -1.74 26.40
N GLY A 116 1.65 -0.57 26.76
CA GLY A 116 2.57 -0.46 27.90
C GLY A 116 4.00 -0.93 27.64
N GLY A 117 4.41 -1.03 26.38
CA GLY A 117 5.74 -1.44 25.96
C GLY A 117 5.80 -2.82 25.31
N ILE A 118 6.94 -3.16 24.71
CA ILE A 118 7.15 -4.43 24.01
C ILE A 118 6.97 -5.64 24.93
N THR A 119 7.43 -5.54 26.19
CA THR A 119 7.33 -6.64 27.17
C THR A 119 5.89 -6.91 27.57
N ALA A 120 5.16 -5.88 28.00
CA ALA A 120 3.78 -6.01 28.43
C ALA A 120 2.86 -6.53 27.30
N PHE A 121 3.09 -6.09 26.06
CA PHE A 121 2.35 -6.61 24.92
C PHE A 121 2.69 -8.08 24.63
N THR A 122 3.96 -8.48 24.67
CA THR A 122 4.34 -9.89 24.49
C THR A 122 3.72 -10.78 25.57
N GLU A 123 3.73 -10.37 26.84
CA GLU A 123 3.08 -11.11 27.93
C GLU A 123 1.57 -11.23 27.73
N LEU A 124 0.91 -10.16 27.26
CA LEU A 124 -0.51 -10.18 26.92
C LEU A 124 -0.83 -11.21 25.82
N VAL A 125 -0.03 -11.24 24.75
CA VAL A 125 -0.23 -12.20 23.66
C VAL A 125 0.03 -13.64 24.13
N LEU A 126 1.10 -13.87 24.92
CA LEU A 126 1.39 -15.20 25.47
C LEU A 126 0.27 -15.72 26.36
N ASP A 127 -0.30 -14.86 27.22
CA ASP A 127 -1.45 -15.23 28.05
C ASP A 127 -2.70 -15.52 27.20
N ALA A 128 -3.00 -14.68 26.21
CA ALA A 128 -4.12 -14.89 25.29
C ALA A 128 -4.00 -16.21 24.52
N VAL A 129 -2.78 -16.52 24.05
CA VAL A 129 -2.47 -17.76 23.33
C VAL A 129 -2.69 -18.98 24.21
N ARG A 130 -2.21 -18.95 25.45
CA ARG A 130 -2.41 -20.05 26.40
C ARG A 130 -3.90 -20.33 26.63
N GLN A 131 -4.69 -19.29 26.86
CA GLN A 131 -6.14 -19.42 27.06
C GLN A 131 -6.86 -19.96 25.83
N ALA A 132 -6.45 -19.54 24.63
CA ALA A 132 -7.03 -20.02 23.38
C ALA A 132 -6.68 -21.49 23.13
N ALA A 133 -5.42 -21.88 23.33
CA ALA A 133 -4.94 -23.24 23.18
C ALA A 133 -5.64 -24.22 24.14
N ASP A 134 -5.84 -23.84 25.41
CA ASP A 134 -6.56 -24.64 26.41
C ASP A 134 -8.01 -24.92 25.99
N ARG A 135 -8.63 -24.01 25.20
CA ARG A 135 -10.01 -24.13 24.75
C ARG A 135 -10.19 -24.96 23.47
N THR A 136 -9.27 -24.86 22.53
CA THR A 136 -9.39 -25.48 21.20
C THR A 136 -8.57 -26.76 21.06
N GLY A 137 -7.56 -26.96 21.91
CA GLY A 137 -6.59 -28.04 21.79
C GLY A 137 -5.52 -27.82 20.71
N VAL A 138 -5.52 -26.66 20.04
CA VAL A 138 -4.51 -26.26 19.06
C VAL A 138 -3.36 -25.58 19.79
N GLY A 139 -2.15 -26.15 19.68
CA GLY A 139 -0.96 -25.55 20.26
C GLY A 139 -0.47 -24.37 19.42
N VAL A 140 0.11 -23.36 20.07
CA VAL A 140 0.58 -22.15 19.40
C VAL A 140 1.95 -21.76 19.93
N GLY A 141 2.90 -21.51 19.03
CA GLY A 141 4.19 -20.88 19.30
C GLY A 141 4.23 -19.44 18.79
N LEU A 142 4.92 -18.56 19.52
CA LEU A 142 5.17 -17.19 19.10
C LEU A 142 6.53 -17.06 18.40
N VAL A 143 6.53 -16.39 17.25
CA VAL A 143 7.75 -15.92 16.59
C VAL A 143 7.81 -14.41 16.74
N ILE A 144 8.82 -13.90 17.44
CA ILE A 144 9.03 -12.45 17.52
C ILE A 144 9.75 -12.01 16.26
N ALA A 145 9.06 -11.27 15.40
CA ALA A 145 9.57 -10.81 14.11
C ALA A 145 10.03 -9.35 14.19
N ALA A 146 11.27 -9.09 13.81
CA ALA A 146 11.78 -7.73 13.66
C ALA A 146 11.37 -7.15 12.30
N ASN A 147 11.06 -5.84 12.28
CA ASN A 147 10.81 -5.11 11.04
C ASN A 147 12.15 -4.64 10.44
N ARG A 148 12.50 -5.15 9.25
CA ARG A 148 13.77 -4.82 8.57
C ARG A 148 13.89 -3.38 8.06
N THR A 149 12.78 -2.64 8.01
CA THR A 149 12.78 -1.21 7.66
C THR A 149 13.12 -0.30 8.85
N ARG A 150 13.14 -0.86 10.07
CA ARG A 150 13.56 -0.15 11.29
C ARG A 150 15.05 -0.29 11.54
N HIS A 151 15.55 0.46 12.52
CA HIS A 151 16.97 0.45 12.84
C HIS A 151 17.40 -0.94 13.37
N PRO A 152 18.55 -1.49 12.96
CA PRO A 152 18.99 -2.83 13.38
C PRO A 152 19.18 -3.00 14.90
N LEU A 153 19.34 -1.90 15.65
CA LEU A 153 19.36 -1.94 17.12
C LEU A 153 18.00 -2.32 17.72
N ASP A 154 16.89 -1.98 17.07
CA ASP A 154 15.55 -2.38 17.50
C ASP A 154 15.40 -3.90 17.40
N ALA A 155 15.90 -4.50 16.32
CA ALA A 155 15.94 -5.95 16.17
C ALA A 155 16.77 -6.63 17.27
N ARG A 156 17.88 -6.02 17.73
CA ARG A 156 18.65 -6.55 18.87
C ARG A 156 17.87 -6.47 20.18
N THR A 157 17.08 -5.41 20.37
CA THR A 157 16.19 -5.27 21.54
C THR A 157 15.11 -6.35 21.51
N LEU A 158 14.47 -6.56 20.36
CA LEU A 158 13.47 -7.62 20.17
C LEU A 158 14.05 -9.03 20.33
N ALA A 159 15.27 -9.27 19.84
CA ALA A 159 15.94 -10.57 20.04
C ALA A 159 16.17 -10.84 21.53
N ARG A 160 16.63 -9.86 22.31
CA ARG A 160 16.78 -9.99 23.77
C ARG A 160 15.45 -10.23 24.46
N LEU A 161 14.39 -9.54 24.04
CA LEU A 161 13.03 -9.81 24.53
C LEU A 161 12.64 -11.26 24.25
N ALA A 162 12.84 -11.74 23.02
CA ALA A 162 12.54 -13.12 22.64
C ALA A 162 13.29 -14.14 23.53
N THR A 163 14.57 -13.89 23.82
CA THR A 163 15.36 -14.78 24.71
C THR A 163 14.79 -14.90 26.12
N GLN A 164 14.11 -13.88 26.63
CA GLN A 164 13.49 -13.92 27.97
C GLN A 164 12.33 -14.90 28.05
N TYR A 165 11.69 -15.18 26.90
CA TYR A 165 10.52 -16.06 26.80
C TYR A 165 10.82 -17.36 26.05
N ALA A 166 12.09 -17.66 25.77
CA ALA A 166 12.49 -18.95 25.23
C ALA A 166 12.05 -20.08 26.19
N GLY A 167 11.38 -21.10 25.63
CA GLY A 167 10.78 -22.18 26.42
C GLY A 167 9.50 -21.80 27.17
N HIS A 168 9.03 -20.55 27.05
CA HIS A 168 7.82 -20.03 27.69
C HIS A 168 6.84 -19.47 26.64
N GLY A 169 6.73 -20.15 25.50
CA GLY A 169 5.80 -19.85 24.42
C GLY A 169 6.41 -19.14 23.21
N VAL A 170 7.58 -18.48 23.35
CA VAL A 170 8.34 -17.98 22.19
C VAL A 170 9.24 -19.08 21.64
N VAL A 171 9.10 -19.37 20.35
CA VAL A 171 9.76 -20.50 19.66
C VAL A 171 10.76 -20.05 18.58
N GLY A 172 10.66 -18.80 18.12
CA GLY A 172 11.49 -18.31 17.02
C GLY A 172 11.69 -16.80 17.03
N PHE A 173 12.66 -16.38 16.22
CA PHE A 173 12.90 -14.99 15.88
C PHE A 173 12.89 -14.82 14.37
N GLY A 174 12.12 -13.84 13.89
CA GLY A 174 11.91 -13.58 12.48
C GLY A 174 12.41 -12.21 12.03
N LEU A 175 12.43 -12.01 10.72
CA LEU A 175 12.70 -10.73 10.07
C LEU A 175 11.72 -10.59 8.91
N SER A 176 10.88 -9.56 8.94
CA SER A 176 9.81 -9.35 7.96
C SER A 176 9.82 -7.90 7.47
N ASN A 177 8.79 -7.53 6.71
CA ASN A 177 8.62 -6.25 6.03
C ASN A 177 9.45 -6.14 4.72
N ASP A 178 9.54 -4.94 4.14
CA ASP A 178 10.06 -4.71 2.78
C ASP A 178 11.44 -5.32 2.55
N GLU A 179 11.50 -6.46 1.85
CA GLU A 179 12.73 -7.24 1.64
C GLU A 179 13.83 -6.45 0.93
N ARG A 180 13.44 -5.46 0.13
CA ARG A 180 14.36 -4.56 -0.59
C ARG A 180 15.12 -3.62 0.36
N ARG A 181 14.70 -3.54 1.63
CA ARG A 181 15.29 -2.71 2.68
C ARG A 181 15.89 -3.57 3.78
N GLY A 182 16.94 -3.07 4.41
CA GLY A 182 17.59 -3.76 5.52
C GLY A 182 18.31 -5.04 5.07
N ARG A 183 19.62 -4.95 4.92
CA ARG A 183 20.43 -6.07 4.43
C ARG A 183 20.61 -7.13 5.52
N PRO A 184 20.57 -8.44 5.22
CA PRO A 184 20.65 -9.50 6.23
C PRO A 184 21.82 -9.35 7.23
N GLU A 185 23.00 -8.92 6.79
CA GLU A 185 24.17 -8.70 7.65
C GLU A 185 23.92 -7.71 8.80
N GLU A 186 23.04 -6.73 8.60
CA GLU A 186 22.73 -5.71 9.61
C GLU A 186 22.01 -6.35 10.81
N PHE A 187 21.27 -7.43 10.56
CA PHE A 187 20.44 -8.16 11.52
C PHE A 187 21.12 -9.41 12.07
N ALA A 188 22.25 -9.87 11.49
CA ALA A 188 22.96 -11.07 11.91
C ALA A 188 23.23 -11.13 13.42
N ARG A 189 23.53 -9.97 14.05
CA ARG A 189 23.73 -9.92 15.51
C ARG A 189 22.45 -10.18 16.30
N ALA A 190 21.30 -9.72 15.84
CA ALA A 190 20.01 -9.99 16.49
C ALA A 190 19.68 -11.49 16.41
N PHE A 191 19.84 -12.09 15.23
CA PHE A 191 19.66 -13.52 15.04
C PHE A 191 20.62 -14.35 15.89
N SER A 192 21.90 -13.99 15.96
CA SER A 192 22.88 -14.64 16.85
C SER A 192 22.47 -14.59 18.33
N ILE A 193 21.83 -13.51 18.80
CA ILE A 193 21.31 -13.42 20.17
C ILE A 193 20.17 -14.42 20.37
N ALA A 194 19.22 -14.48 19.43
CA ALA A 194 18.06 -15.36 19.52
C ALA A 194 18.45 -16.85 19.43
N THR A 195 19.28 -17.22 18.46
CA THR A 195 19.70 -18.63 18.26
C THR A 195 20.58 -19.14 19.39
N ALA A 196 21.39 -18.28 20.03
CA ALA A 196 22.13 -18.64 21.24
C ALA A 196 21.22 -18.99 22.43
N ALA A 197 19.96 -18.55 22.43
CA ALA A 197 18.95 -18.94 23.40
C ALA A 197 18.10 -20.15 22.96
N GLY A 198 18.45 -20.81 21.85
CA GLY A 198 17.74 -21.98 21.33
C GLY A 198 16.48 -21.66 20.52
N LEU A 199 16.25 -20.40 20.15
CA LEU A 199 15.14 -20.01 19.27
C LEU A 199 15.46 -20.32 17.81
N GLY A 200 14.44 -20.71 17.03
CA GLY A 200 14.56 -20.86 15.59
C GLY A 200 14.84 -19.53 14.86
N SER A 201 15.56 -19.61 13.76
CA SER A 201 15.84 -18.47 12.85
C SER A 201 14.89 -18.56 11.65
N MET A 202 13.95 -17.61 11.54
CA MET A 202 12.85 -17.65 10.56
C MET A 202 12.72 -16.31 9.78
N PRO A 203 13.75 -15.85 9.06
CA PRO A 203 13.68 -14.62 8.27
C PRO A 203 12.84 -14.80 6.99
N HIS A 204 12.23 -13.73 6.51
CA HIS A 204 11.70 -13.64 5.14
C HIS A 204 12.85 -13.47 4.15
N GLY A 205 12.79 -14.21 3.05
CA GLY A 205 13.76 -14.10 1.97
C GLY A 205 13.28 -14.79 0.69
N GLY A 206 13.64 -14.24 -0.47
CA GLY A 206 13.28 -14.80 -1.77
C GLY A 206 11.81 -14.61 -2.14
N GLU A 207 11.18 -13.52 -1.68
CA GLU A 207 9.83 -13.13 -2.06
C GLU A 207 9.85 -11.95 -3.03
N LEU A 208 10.16 -10.75 -2.53
CA LEU A 208 10.26 -9.52 -3.30
C LEU A 208 11.65 -9.39 -3.92
N CYS A 209 12.67 -9.95 -3.27
CA CYS A 209 14.03 -10.07 -3.79
C CYS A 209 14.30 -11.49 -4.30
N GLY A 210 15.39 -11.64 -5.05
CA GLY A 210 15.77 -12.90 -5.68
C GLY A 210 16.61 -13.83 -4.78
N PRO A 211 17.27 -14.84 -5.39
CA PRO A 211 18.09 -15.86 -4.72
C PRO A 211 19.14 -15.33 -3.72
N ASP A 212 19.72 -14.16 -3.94
CA ASP A 212 20.72 -13.58 -3.04
C ASP A 212 20.19 -13.29 -1.63
N SER A 213 18.90 -12.94 -1.53
CA SER A 213 18.29 -12.75 -0.23
C SER A 213 18.14 -14.06 0.54
N VAL A 214 17.79 -15.15 -0.16
CA VAL A 214 17.75 -16.50 0.41
C VAL A 214 19.14 -16.93 0.87
N ARG A 215 20.19 -16.66 0.08
CA ARG A 215 21.58 -16.89 0.52
C ARG A 215 21.91 -16.12 1.81
N GLY A 216 21.55 -14.84 1.88
CA GLY A 216 21.74 -14.03 3.09
C GLY A 216 21.03 -14.63 4.30
N CYS A 217 19.81 -15.15 4.13
CA CYS A 217 19.07 -15.84 5.19
C CYS A 217 19.82 -17.10 5.68
N LEU A 218 20.31 -17.93 4.75
CA LEU A 218 21.04 -19.15 5.09
C LEU A 218 22.41 -18.87 5.71
N ASP A 219 23.20 -18.01 5.06
CA ASP A 219 24.62 -17.84 5.34
C ASP A 219 24.89 -16.89 6.50
N LEU A 220 24.08 -15.83 6.64
CA LEU A 220 24.32 -14.75 7.60
C LEU A 220 23.37 -14.82 8.80
N LEU A 221 22.13 -15.28 8.59
CA LEU A 221 21.11 -15.36 9.65
C LEU A 221 20.94 -16.76 10.22
N GLY A 222 21.57 -17.78 9.60
CA GLY A 222 21.48 -19.17 10.02
C GLY A 222 20.04 -19.68 9.99
N ALA A 223 19.29 -19.33 8.94
CA ALA A 223 17.87 -19.65 8.80
C ALA A 223 17.61 -21.16 8.98
N THR A 224 16.74 -21.47 9.95
CA THR A 224 16.19 -22.81 10.15
C THR A 224 14.95 -23.05 9.29
N ARG A 225 14.25 -21.96 8.92
CA ARG A 225 13.20 -21.89 7.90
C ARG A 225 13.30 -20.55 7.18
N VAL A 226 12.80 -20.46 5.97
CA VAL A 226 12.76 -19.20 5.20
C VAL A 226 11.31 -18.87 4.87
N GLY A 227 10.88 -17.66 5.27
CA GLY A 227 9.60 -17.08 4.87
C GLY A 227 9.55 -16.89 3.36
N HIS A 228 8.53 -17.48 2.72
CA HIS A 228 8.36 -17.59 1.26
C HIS A 228 9.43 -18.44 0.57
N GLY A 229 10.58 -17.86 0.19
CA GLY A 229 11.63 -18.54 -0.57
C GLY A 229 11.25 -18.97 -1.99
N VAL A 230 10.11 -18.51 -2.52
CA VAL A 230 9.56 -18.94 -3.82
C VAL A 230 10.49 -18.63 -4.98
N ARG A 231 11.26 -17.54 -4.90
CA ARG A 231 12.23 -17.14 -5.93
C ARG A 231 13.55 -17.90 -5.87
N THR A 232 13.71 -18.84 -4.94
CA THR A 232 14.87 -19.78 -4.94
C THR A 232 14.97 -20.54 -6.26
N VAL A 233 13.84 -20.82 -6.91
CA VAL A 233 13.79 -21.56 -8.18
C VAL A 233 14.47 -20.88 -9.36
N GLU A 234 14.84 -19.61 -9.23
CA GLU A 234 15.60 -18.84 -10.22
C GLU A 234 17.08 -19.26 -10.25
N ASP A 235 17.56 -19.92 -9.19
CA ASP A 235 18.91 -20.45 -9.07
C ASP A 235 18.89 -21.94 -8.72
N PRO A 236 19.08 -22.85 -9.70
CA PRO A 236 19.04 -24.28 -9.47
C PRO A 236 20.04 -24.77 -8.42
N ALA A 237 21.25 -24.21 -8.36
CA ALA A 237 22.27 -24.63 -7.40
C ALA A 237 21.88 -24.23 -5.97
N LEU A 238 21.24 -23.07 -5.81
CA LEU A 238 20.70 -22.67 -4.51
C LEU A 238 19.49 -23.53 -4.12
N LEU A 239 18.61 -23.88 -5.07
CA LEU A 239 17.48 -24.77 -4.82
C LEU A 239 17.95 -26.15 -4.35
N ASP A 240 18.93 -26.73 -5.03
CA ASP A 240 19.53 -28.01 -4.63
C ASP A 240 20.12 -27.90 -3.22
N ARG A 241 20.85 -26.82 -2.93
CA ARG A 241 21.42 -26.56 -1.60
C ARG A 241 20.33 -26.46 -0.51
N VAL A 242 19.22 -25.78 -0.78
CA VAL A 242 18.09 -25.64 0.16
C VAL A 242 17.44 -27.01 0.41
N ALA A 243 17.21 -27.78 -0.65
CA ALA A 243 16.63 -29.12 -0.57
C ALA A 243 17.54 -30.09 0.20
N GLU A 244 18.84 -30.12 -0.10
CA GLU A 244 19.85 -30.96 0.58
C GLU A 244 19.99 -30.60 2.06
N ALA A 245 20.04 -29.31 2.39
CA ALA A 245 20.07 -28.85 3.77
C ALA A 245 18.75 -29.14 4.51
N GLY A 246 17.67 -29.40 3.77
CA GLY A 246 16.34 -29.64 4.33
C GLY A 246 15.77 -28.43 5.06
N VAL A 247 16.13 -27.22 4.62
CA VAL A 247 15.60 -25.95 5.15
C VAL A 247 14.20 -25.75 4.57
N PRO A 248 13.13 -25.76 5.40
CA PRO A 248 11.77 -25.56 4.92
C PRO A 248 11.54 -24.15 4.38
N LEU A 249 10.78 -24.07 3.28
CA LEU A 249 10.25 -22.85 2.69
C LEU A 249 8.79 -22.67 3.09
N GLU A 250 8.46 -21.54 3.69
CA GLU A 250 7.11 -21.19 4.14
C GLU A 250 6.34 -20.49 2.99
N VAL A 251 5.78 -21.28 2.07
CA VAL A 251 5.24 -20.79 0.80
C VAL A 251 3.79 -20.31 0.97
N CYS A 252 3.48 -19.11 0.47
CA CYS A 252 2.18 -18.46 0.64
C CYS A 252 1.61 -18.02 -0.73
N PRO A 253 1.08 -18.95 -1.56
CA PRO A 253 0.70 -18.66 -2.95
C PRO A 253 -0.24 -17.46 -3.13
N ALA A 254 -1.29 -17.35 -2.31
CA ALA A 254 -2.23 -16.22 -2.42
C ALA A 254 -1.56 -14.86 -2.11
N SER A 255 -0.66 -14.83 -1.12
CA SER A 255 0.12 -13.63 -0.78
C SER A 255 1.05 -13.24 -1.94
N ASN A 256 1.79 -14.21 -2.49
CA ASN A 256 2.72 -13.92 -3.58
C ASN A 256 2.01 -13.35 -4.82
N VAL A 257 0.76 -13.76 -5.07
CA VAL A 257 -0.07 -13.18 -6.12
C VAL A 257 -0.60 -11.80 -5.74
N ALA A 258 -1.17 -11.66 -4.54
CA ALA A 258 -1.71 -10.38 -4.07
C ALA A 258 -0.65 -9.27 -3.95
N LEU A 259 0.60 -9.62 -3.64
CA LEU A 259 1.72 -8.67 -3.63
C LEU A 259 2.32 -8.44 -5.03
N GLY A 260 1.84 -9.15 -6.05
CA GLY A 260 2.28 -9.01 -7.44
C GLY A 260 3.61 -9.69 -7.76
N VAL A 261 4.16 -10.51 -6.86
CA VAL A 261 5.37 -11.32 -7.12
C VAL A 261 5.15 -12.27 -8.29
N TYR A 262 3.94 -12.83 -8.36
CA TYR A 262 3.46 -13.63 -9.47
C TYR A 262 2.11 -13.09 -9.95
N PRO A 263 1.80 -13.13 -11.26
CA PRO A 263 0.54 -12.61 -11.78
C PRO A 263 -0.69 -13.46 -11.44
N GLU A 264 -0.52 -14.76 -11.19
CA GLU A 264 -1.60 -15.71 -10.93
C GLU A 264 -1.10 -16.92 -10.11
N PRO A 265 -1.98 -17.61 -9.36
CA PRO A 265 -1.58 -18.75 -8.52
C PRO A 265 -0.89 -19.88 -9.31
N GLU A 266 -1.25 -20.06 -10.58
CA GLU A 266 -0.77 -21.09 -11.49
C GLU A 266 0.72 -21.00 -11.79
N VAL A 267 1.29 -19.79 -11.72
CA VAL A 267 2.71 -19.56 -12.00
C VAL A 267 3.56 -19.44 -10.75
N VAL A 268 2.95 -19.47 -9.55
CA VAL A 268 3.70 -19.63 -8.30
C VAL A 268 4.41 -20.99 -8.36
N PRO A 269 5.73 -21.06 -8.15
CA PRO A 269 6.54 -22.25 -8.48
C PRO A 269 6.41 -23.39 -7.45
N LEU A 270 5.23 -23.59 -6.87
CA LEU A 270 4.97 -24.60 -5.84
C LEU A 270 5.29 -26.01 -6.31
N ARG A 271 4.80 -26.39 -7.51
CA ARG A 271 5.10 -27.69 -8.13
C ARG A 271 6.60 -27.87 -8.38
N LYS A 272 7.27 -26.84 -8.90
CA LYS A 272 8.71 -26.87 -9.17
C LYS A 272 9.53 -27.07 -7.90
N LEU A 273 9.17 -26.39 -6.80
CA LEU A 273 9.80 -26.58 -5.49
C LEU A 273 9.60 -28.00 -4.96
N PHE A 274 8.37 -28.52 -5.05
CA PHE A 274 8.03 -29.87 -4.58
C PHE A 274 8.80 -30.95 -5.35
N ASP A 275 8.81 -30.86 -6.68
CA ASP A 275 9.49 -31.83 -7.55
C ASP A 275 11.02 -31.79 -7.39
N ALA A 276 11.58 -30.64 -7.01
CA ALA A 276 13.00 -30.49 -6.67
C ALA A 276 13.36 -31.04 -5.27
N GLY A 277 12.40 -31.56 -4.51
CA GLY A 277 12.62 -32.13 -3.18
C GLY A 277 12.76 -31.08 -2.07
N ALA A 278 12.38 -29.82 -2.32
CA ALA A 278 12.34 -28.82 -1.27
C ALA A 278 11.28 -29.17 -0.21
N ARG A 279 11.58 -28.90 1.06
CA ARG A 279 10.59 -29.02 2.14
C ARG A 279 9.72 -27.78 2.13
N ILE A 280 8.41 -27.95 2.07
CA ILE A 280 7.45 -26.85 1.94
C ILE A 280 6.49 -26.87 3.12
N ALA A 281 6.23 -25.70 3.70
CA ALA A 281 5.13 -25.47 4.61
C ALA A 281 4.21 -24.40 4.01
N LEU A 282 2.98 -24.76 3.63
CA LEU A 282 2.03 -23.78 3.12
C LEU A 282 1.56 -22.86 4.26
N GLY A 283 1.51 -21.56 4.00
CA GLY A 283 1.09 -20.52 4.95
C GLY A 283 0.10 -19.53 4.35
N ALA A 284 -0.72 -18.91 5.19
CA ALA A 284 -1.73 -17.93 4.78
C ALA A 284 -1.20 -16.49 4.79
N ASP A 285 -0.11 -16.23 5.52
CA ASP A 285 0.52 -14.93 5.61
C ASP A 285 -0.37 -13.85 6.27
N ASP A 286 -1.06 -13.03 5.48
CA ASP A 286 -2.02 -12.02 5.93
C ASP A 286 -3.42 -12.27 5.34
N PRO A 287 -4.20 -13.28 5.83
CA PRO A 287 -5.52 -13.56 5.28
C PRO A 287 -6.50 -12.38 5.40
N LEU A 288 -6.32 -11.48 6.36
CA LEU A 288 -7.07 -10.22 6.43
C LEU A 288 -6.86 -9.33 5.19
N LEU A 289 -5.71 -9.39 4.55
CA LEU A 289 -5.39 -8.55 3.39
C LEU A 289 -5.49 -9.33 2.07
N PHE A 290 -5.34 -10.66 2.11
CA PHE A 290 -5.33 -11.50 0.91
C PHE A 290 -6.61 -12.33 0.72
N GLY A 291 -7.47 -12.40 1.73
CA GLY A 291 -8.76 -13.10 1.67
C GLY A 291 -8.68 -14.64 1.70
N VAL A 292 -7.48 -15.21 1.70
CA VAL A 292 -7.27 -16.67 1.61
C VAL A 292 -6.53 -17.19 2.84
N ARG A 293 -7.22 -18.01 3.63
CA ARG A 293 -6.67 -18.71 4.80
C ARG A 293 -5.99 -20.04 4.43
N LEU A 294 -5.59 -20.83 5.43
CA LEU A 294 -4.70 -21.98 5.26
C LEU A 294 -5.30 -23.06 4.34
N VAL A 295 -6.56 -23.46 4.56
CA VAL A 295 -7.22 -24.46 3.69
C VAL A 295 -7.26 -23.99 2.25
N GLY A 296 -7.49 -22.69 2.02
CA GLY A 296 -7.46 -22.10 0.69
C GLY A 296 -6.11 -22.28 -0.02
N GLN A 297 -5.00 -22.24 0.70
CA GLN A 297 -3.67 -22.52 0.10
C GLN A 297 -3.52 -23.97 -0.36
N TYR A 298 -4.13 -24.93 0.37
CA TYR A 298 -4.15 -26.33 -0.05
C TYR A 298 -5.12 -26.57 -1.21
N GLU A 299 -6.24 -25.85 -1.26
CA GLU A 299 -7.14 -25.88 -2.42
C GLU A 299 -6.46 -25.29 -3.67
N LEU A 300 -5.68 -24.23 -3.52
CA LEU A 300 -4.83 -23.72 -4.61
C LEU A 300 -3.84 -24.79 -5.07
N ALA A 301 -3.13 -25.45 -4.15
CA ALA A 301 -2.23 -26.55 -4.50
C ALA A 301 -2.96 -27.69 -5.23
N ARG A 302 -4.16 -28.07 -4.79
CA ARG A 302 -5.01 -29.04 -5.50
C ARG A 302 -5.36 -28.57 -6.91
N GLY A 303 -5.70 -27.29 -7.08
CA GLY A 303 -5.93 -26.65 -8.38
C GLY A 303 -4.72 -26.74 -9.32
N LEU A 304 -3.49 -26.75 -8.77
CA LEU A 304 -2.24 -26.99 -9.50
C LEU A 304 -1.97 -28.48 -9.80
N GLY A 305 -2.95 -29.36 -9.57
CA GLY A 305 -2.87 -30.78 -9.87
C GLY A 305 -2.20 -31.62 -8.78
N PHE A 306 -2.04 -31.10 -7.56
CA PHE A 306 -1.59 -31.93 -6.43
C PHE A 306 -2.65 -32.97 -6.08
N THR A 307 -2.22 -34.23 -6.03
CA THR A 307 -3.08 -35.34 -5.57
C THR A 307 -3.25 -35.30 -4.05
N ASP A 308 -4.28 -35.96 -3.52
CA ASP A 308 -4.48 -36.05 -2.06
C ASP A 308 -3.25 -36.65 -1.33
N ALA A 309 -2.50 -37.56 -1.97
CA ALA A 309 -1.27 -38.11 -1.40
C ALA A 309 -0.15 -37.05 -1.32
N GLU A 310 -0.05 -36.16 -2.30
CA GLU A 310 0.92 -35.07 -2.30
C GLU A 310 0.50 -33.94 -1.36
N LEU A 311 -0.80 -33.64 -1.27
CA LEU A 311 -1.36 -32.69 -0.29
C LEU A 311 -1.13 -33.19 1.15
N ALA A 312 -1.32 -34.49 1.40
CA ALA A 312 -0.94 -35.13 2.64
C ALA A 312 0.56 -34.98 2.91
N GLU A 313 1.42 -35.11 1.89
CA GLU A 313 2.86 -34.92 2.08
C GLU A 313 3.24 -33.46 2.38
N LEU A 314 2.62 -32.47 1.73
CA LEU A 314 2.78 -31.05 2.09
C LEU A 314 2.38 -30.81 3.55
N ALA A 315 1.29 -31.43 4.01
CA ALA A 315 0.88 -31.38 5.41
C ALA A 315 1.92 -32.02 6.33
N ARG A 316 2.47 -33.21 6.00
CA ARG A 316 3.56 -33.83 6.78
C ARG A 316 4.81 -32.95 6.81
N MET A 317 5.18 -32.32 5.70
CA MET A 317 6.31 -31.40 5.63
C MET A 317 6.12 -30.21 6.60
N SER A 318 4.93 -29.60 6.64
CA SER A 318 4.61 -28.53 7.59
C SER A 318 4.76 -29.01 9.05
N VAL A 319 4.25 -30.20 9.37
CA VAL A 319 4.31 -30.77 10.72
C VAL A 319 5.75 -31.08 11.14
N ARG A 320 6.57 -31.62 10.23
CA ARG A 320 8.00 -31.89 10.47
C ARG A 320 8.85 -30.62 10.59
N ALA A 321 8.47 -29.55 9.88
CA ALA A 321 9.13 -28.25 9.94
C ALA A 321 8.76 -27.41 11.18
N SER A 322 7.67 -27.77 11.86
CA SER A 322 7.21 -27.07 13.05
C SER A 322 8.11 -27.26 14.27
N THR A 323 7.97 -26.35 15.22
CA THR A 323 8.50 -26.41 16.59
C THR A 323 7.54 -27.11 17.56
N ALA A 324 6.51 -27.78 17.04
CA ALA A 324 5.51 -28.47 17.84
C ALA A 324 6.17 -29.50 18.79
N PRO A 325 5.68 -29.65 20.02
CA PRO A 325 6.08 -30.75 20.90
C PRO A 325 5.92 -32.09 20.20
N SER A 326 6.81 -33.05 20.51
CA SER A 326 6.81 -34.36 19.83
C SER A 326 5.46 -35.05 19.88
N SER A 327 4.74 -34.99 21.01
CA SER A 327 3.39 -35.56 21.14
C SER A 327 2.35 -34.93 20.22
N VAL A 328 2.45 -33.62 19.95
CA VAL A 328 1.58 -32.92 18.99
C VAL A 328 1.96 -33.33 17.56
N ARG A 329 3.27 -33.34 17.26
CA ARG A 329 3.79 -33.73 15.95
C ARG A 329 3.37 -35.15 15.57
N ASP A 330 3.58 -36.12 16.47
CA ASP A 330 3.28 -37.53 16.23
C ASP A 330 1.77 -37.72 16.01
N ARG A 331 0.93 -37.08 16.84
CA ARG A 331 -0.54 -37.09 16.67
C ARG A 331 -0.97 -36.52 15.31
N LEU A 332 -0.35 -35.43 14.85
CA LEU A 332 -0.69 -34.83 13.56
C LEU A 332 -0.26 -35.71 12.39
N LEU A 333 0.93 -36.31 12.45
CA LEU A 333 1.40 -37.25 11.43
C LEU A 333 0.51 -38.49 11.34
N ASP A 334 0.17 -39.10 12.48
CA ASP A 334 -0.80 -40.22 12.54
C ASP A 334 -2.17 -39.79 12.01
N GLY A 335 -2.55 -38.54 12.23
CA GLY A 335 -3.77 -37.94 11.70
C GLY A 335 -3.76 -37.82 10.17
N VAL A 336 -2.65 -37.38 9.58
CA VAL A 336 -2.48 -37.34 8.12
C VAL A 336 -2.58 -38.73 7.51
N ASP A 337 -1.95 -39.72 8.14
CA ASP A 337 -1.98 -41.11 7.65
C ASP A 337 -3.38 -41.71 7.70
N ARG A 338 -4.15 -41.41 8.77
CA ARG A 338 -5.57 -41.77 8.86
C ARG A 338 -6.41 -41.06 7.80
N TRP A 339 -6.22 -39.74 7.66
CA TRP A 339 -6.92 -38.94 6.65
C TRP A 339 -6.69 -39.48 5.24
N LEU A 340 -5.53 -40.05 4.94
CA LEU A 340 -5.23 -40.66 3.64
C LEU A 340 -5.79 -42.09 3.49
N ALA A 341 -5.96 -42.83 4.60
CA ALA A 341 -6.43 -44.21 4.61
C ALA A 341 -7.95 -44.36 4.61
N GLU A 342 -8.69 -43.37 5.13
CA GLU A 342 -10.17 -43.38 5.13
C GLU A 342 -10.71 -43.36 3.69
N PRO A 343 -11.88 -43.94 3.35
CA PRO A 343 -12.45 -43.77 2.02
C PRO A 343 -12.86 -42.31 1.80
N ALA A 344 -12.65 -41.78 0.59
CA ALA A 344 -13.11 -40.44 0.26
C ALA A 344 -14.65 -40.46 0.19
N GLU A 345 -15.32 -39.51 0.86
CA GLU A 345 -16.79 -39.47 0.84
C GLU A 345 -17.28 -39.08 -0.56
N ALA A 346 -18.30 -39.78 -1.05
CA ALA A 346 -19.03 -39.36 -2.25
C ALA A 346 -19.80 -38.08 -1.93
N GLU A 347 -19.61 -37.01 -2.73
CA GLU A 347 -20.39 -35.77 -2.61
C GLU A 347 -21.89 -36.08 -2.58
N GLU A 348 -22.55 -35.96 -1.42
CA GLU A 348 -23.99 -35.71 -1.39
C GLU A 348 -24.24 -34.28 -1.87
N PRO A 349 -25.22 -34.04 -2.76
CA PRO A 349 -25.52 -32.70 -3.23
C PRO A 349 -25.88 -31.81 -2.04
N ALA A 350 -25.04 -30.79 -1.79
CA ALA A 350 -25.25 -29.82 -0.74
C ALA A 350 -26.65 -29.22 -0.83
N LYS A 351 -27.46 -29.40 0.22
CA LYS A 351 -28.69 -28.62 0.40
C LYS A 351 -28.28 -27.16 0.53
N VAL A 352 -28.61 -26.37 -0.48
CA VAL A 352 -28.54 -24.91 -0.43
C VAL A 352 -29.34 -24.43 0.78
N ALA A 353 -28.64 -24.05 1.85
CA ALA A 353 -29.23 -23.31 2.94
C ALA A 353 -29.62 -21.93 2.41
N GLN A 354 -30.91 -21.60 2.51
CA GLN A 354 -31.40 -20.28 2.11
C GLN A 354 -30.85 -19.22 3.08
N PRO A 355 -30.38 -18.06 2.57
CA PRO A 355 -29.99 -16.95 3.43
C PRO A 355 -31.21 -16.38 4.18
N PRO A 356 -31.01 -15.86 5.41
CA PRO A 356 -32.10 -15.38 6.23
C PRO A 356 -32.77 -14.13 5.64
N GLU A 357 -34.04 -13.93 6.01
CA GLU A 357 -35.08 -13.14 5.34
C GLU A 357 -34.82 -11.62 5.20
N HIS A 358 -33.67 -11.12 5.66
CA HIS A 358 -33.35 -9.69 5.72
C HIS A 358 -32.83 -9.12 4.37
N GLU A 359 -32.37 -9.97 3.45
CA GLU A 359 -31.76 -9.53 2.17
C GLU A 359 -32.75 -9.38 1.00
N ARG A 360 -34.05 -9.64 1.21
CA ARG A 360 -35.06 -9.58 0.11
C ARG A 360 -35.52 -8.17 -0.28
N ILE A 361 -35.06 -7.11 0.39
CA ILE A 361 -35.48 -5.74 0.09
C ILE A 361 -34.27 -4.92 -0.36
N ARG A 362 -33.87 -5.07 -1.63
CA ARG A 362 -33.18 -4.06 -2.46
C ARG A 362 -32.86 -4.50 -3.91
N ALA A 363 -33.38 -5.64 -4.36
CA ALA A 363 -33.43 -5.95 -5.79
C ALA A 363 -34.68 -5.30 -6.42
N GLY A 364 -34.51 -4.10 -7.00
CA GLY A 364 -35.59 -3.39 -7.66
C GLY A 364 -35.11 -2.18 -8.45
N GLY A 365 -34.29 -2.41 -9.48
CA GLY A 365 -33.89 -1.38 -10.43
C GLY A 365 -32.58 -1.64 -11.16
N ALA A 366 -32.41 -2.81 -11.78
CA ALA A 366 -31.28 -3.06 -12.70
C ALA A 366 -31.76 -2.99 -14.14
N SER A 367 -31.40 -1.91 -14.83
CA SER A 367 -31.37 -1.81 -16.28
C SER A 367 -30.16 -2.61 -16.80
N THR A 368 -30.36 -3.31 -17.90
CA THR A 368 -29.47 -4.29 -18.52
C THR A 368 -28.16 -3.70 -19.06
N SER A 369 -27.00 -4.07 -18.47
CA SER A 369 -25.75 -4.32 -19.20
C SER A 369 -24.75 -5.09 -18.32
N ALA A 370 -24.82 -6.43 -18.35
CA ALA A 370 -23.79 -7.28 -17.74
C ALA A 370 -23.55 -8.49 -18.64
N ALA A 371 -22.67 -8.29 -19.62
CA ALA A 371 -21.98 -9.33 -20.36
C ALA A 371 -20.58 -8.79 -20.65
N ASN A 372 -19.63 -9.08 -19.75
CA ASN A 372 -18.17 -9.19 -19.92
C ASN A 372 -17.52 -9.18 -18.53
N GLY A 373 -16.69 -10.17 -18.21
CA GLY A 373 -15.78 -10.10 -17.05
C GLY A 373 -14.74 -8.98 -17.22
N PRO A 374 -13.85 -8.74 -16.24
CA PRO A 374 -12.85 -7.69 -16.37
C PRO A 374 -11.82 -8.08 -17.43
N GLN A 375 -12.03 -7.63 -18.67
CA GLN A 375 -10.98 -7.60 -19.69
C GLN A 375 -9.88 -6.64 -19.21
N ARG A 376 -8.62 -7.04 -19.42
CA ARG A 376 -7.45 -6.22 -19.06
C ARG A 376 -7.44 -4.96 -19.92
N TRP A 377 -6.91 -3.85 -19.40
CA TRP A 377 -6.87 -2.59 -20.14
C TRP A 377 -6.02 -2.70 -21.39
N GLU A 378 -5.00 -3.55 -21.35
CA GLU A 378 -4.15 -3.94 -22.47
C GLU A 378 -5.00 -4.47 -23.63
N ASP A 379 -5.90 -5.43 -23.37
CA ASP A 379 -6.80 -5.99 -24.40
C ASP A 379 -7.70 -4.92 -25.02
N ARG A 380 -8.19 -3.99 -24.19
CA ARG A 380 -9.08 -2.89 -24.63
C ARG A 380 -8.33 -1.83 -25.44
N LEU A 381 -7.07 -1.56 -25.10
CA LEU A 381 -6.21 -0.63 -25.82
C LEU A 381 -5.73 -1.26 -27.14
N GLU A 382 -5.42 -2.55 -27.15
CA GLU A 382 -5.14 -3.32 -28.37
C GLU A 382 -6.34 -3.30 -29.32
N ALA A 383 -7.57 -3.42 -28.79
CA ALA A 383 -8.80 -3.28 -29.58
C ALA A 383 -8.97 -1.88 -30.21
N LEU A 384 -8.33 -0.84 -29.63
CA LEU A 384 -8.25 0.50 -30.23
C LEU A 384 -7.10 0.65 -31.25
N GLY A 385 -6.37 -0.43 -31.52
CA GLY A 385 -5.19 -0.45 -32.39
C GLY A 385 -3.95 0.17 -31.74
N LEU A 386 -3.89 0.20 -30.40
CA LEU A 386 -2.75 0.70 -29.65
C LEU A 386 -1.98 -0.51 -29.08
N PRO A 387 -0.81 -0.87 -29.65
CA PRO A 387 0.01 -1.92 -29.08
C PRO A 387 0.58 -1.41 -27.76
N VAL A 388 0.17 -2.00 -26.64
CA VAL A 388 0.61 -1.57 -25.31
C VAL A 388 1.23 -2.72 -24.55
N GLY A 389 2.30 -2.40 -23.81
CA GLY A 389 2.93 -3.33 -22.86
C GLY A 389 2.39 -3.14 -21.44
N GLN A 390 3.24 -3.37 -20.45
CA GLN A 390 2.91 -3.06 -19.05
C GLN A 390 2.71 -1.56 -18.83
N PRO A 391 1.89 -1.16 -17.84
CA PRO A 391 1.70 0.24 -17.50
C PRO A 391 3.01 0.89 -17.04
N LEU A 392 3.28 2.10 -17.52
CA LEU A 392 4.40 2.95 -17.09
C LEU A 392 4.16 3.57 -15.71
N GLY A 393 2.89 3.75 -15.33
CA GLY A 393 2.52 4.31 -14.04
C GLY A 393 1.01 4.46 -13.89
N ALA A 394 0.56 4.52 -12.64
CA ALA A 394 -0.84 4.70 -12.27
C ALA A 394 -0.98 5.77 -11.18
N GLY A 395 -1.93 6.67 -11.36
CA GLY A 395 -2.27 7.75 -10.42
C GLY A 395 -3.78 7.80 -10.15
N MET A 396 -4.23 8.85 -9.46
CA MET A 396 -5.64 9.04 -9.11
C MET A 396 -6.55 9.21 -10.34
N ASP A 397 -6.01 9.83 -11.39
CA ASP A 397 -6.79 10.16 -12.58
C ASP A 397 -6.75 9.10 -13.67
N GLY A 398 -5.82 8.14 -13.59
CA GLY A 398 -5.68 7.14 -14.64
C GLY A 398 -4.41 6.30 -14.59
N VAL A 399 -4.27 5.42 -15.59
CA VAL A 399 -3.10 4.56 -15.82
C VAL A 399 -2.51 4.88 -17.19
N VAL A 400 -1.18 4.97 -17.25
CA VAL A 400 -0.43 5.30 -18.46
C VAL A 400 0.28 4.05 -18.98
N TYR A 401 0.17 3.80 -20.28
CA TYR A 401 0.79 2.69 -21.00
C TYR A 401 1.73 3.22 -22.07
N ALA A 402 2.90 2.60 -22.25
CA ALA A 402 3.74 2.86 -23.40
C ALA A 402 3.07 2.28 -24.66
N VAL A 403 2.94 3.09 -25.71
CA VAL A 403 2.53 2.62 -27.04
C VAL A 403 3.78 2.39 -27.90
N ASP A 404 4.68 3.37 -27.89
CA ASP A 404 6.00 3.30 -28.52
C ASP A 404 7.01 4.21 -27.79
N ASP A 405 8.14 4.50 -28.42
CA ASP A 405 9.19 5.34 -27.83
C ASP A 405 8.78 6.81 -27.69
N ASP A 406 7.82 7.29 -28.48
CA ASP A 406 7.41 8.69 -28.52
C ASP A 406 5.96 8.91 -28.02
N THR A 407 5.22 7.82 -27.80
CA THR A 407 3.77 7.85 -27.55
C THR A 407 3.36 7.02 -26.34
N VAL A 408 2.45 7.56 -25.54
CA VAL A 408 1.76 6.86 -24.44
C VAL A 408 0.25 6.90 -24.61
N ALA A 409 -0.44 5.91 -24.04
CA ALA A 409 -1.89 5.91 -23.88
C ALA A 409 -2.24 6.05 -22.40
N LYS A 410 -3.02 7.08 -22.02
CA LYS A 410 -3.51 7.24 -20.65
C LYS A 410 -5.01 6.93 -20.60
N VAL A 411 -5.38 5.92 -19.82
CA VAL A 411 -6.76 5.55 -19.51
C VAL A 411 -7.22 6.39 -18.32
N TRP A 412 -8.30 7.17 -18.47
CA TRP A 412 -8.76 8.10 -17.44
C TRP A 412 -9.95 7.55 -16.65
N PHE A 413 -9.92 7.71 -15.33
CA PHE A 413 -10.96 7.19 -14.43
C PHE A 413 -12.06 8.19 -14.09
N ARG A 414 -11.70 9.48 -13.99
CA ARG A 414 -12.56 10.51 -13.37
C ARG A 414 -12.96 11.64 -14.31
N HIS A 415 -12.22 11.85 -15.40
CA HIS A 415 -12.48 12.99 -16.28
C HIS A 415 -13.40 12.66 -17.44
N SER A 416 -14.36 13.55 -17.68
CA SER A 416 -15.21 13.51 -18.86
C SER A 416 -14.42 13.81 -20.14
N PRO A 417 -14.85 13.32 -21.32
CA PRO A 417 -14.23 13.69 -22.60
C PRO A 417 -14.18 15.20 -22.85
N ALA A 418 -15.15 15.96 -22.33
CA ALA A 418 -15.18 17.42 -22.43
C ALA A 418 -14.02 18.05 -21.65
N THR A 419 -13.76 17.58 -20.43
CA THR A 419 -12.63 18.01 -19.62
C THR A 419 -11.30 17.65 -20.28
N LEU A 420 -11.17 16.46 -20.87
CA LEU A 420 -9.96 16.07 -21.61
C LEU A 420 -9.70 16.91 -22.87
N HIS A 421 -10.76 17.39 -23.55
CA HIS A 421 -10.57 18.34 -24.64
C HIS A 421 -10.05 19.70 -24.16
N ARG A 422 -10.54 20.21 -23.01
CA ARG A 422 -9.99 21.43 -22.42
C ARG A 422 -8.54 21.24 -21.99
N LEU A 423 -8.21 20.07 -21.43
CA LEU A 423 -6.84 19.71 -21.06
C LEU A 423 -5.92 19.65 -22.28
N ARG A 424 -6.39 19.09 -23.40
CA ARG A 424 -5.65 19.10 -24.67
C ARG A 424 -5.36 20.52 -25.14
N ASP A 425 -6.34 21.41 -25.11
CA ASP A 425 -6.16 22.79 -25.55
C ASP A 425 -5.17 23.54 -24.62
N PHE A 426 -5.22 23.27 -23.31
CA PHE A 426 -4.23 23.77 -22.35
C PHE A 426 -2.82 23.23 -22.61
N TYR A 427 -2.68 21.93 -22.87
CA TYR A 427 -1.39 21.32 -23.20
C TYR A 427 -0.78 21.88 -24.48
N ALA A 428 -1.61 22.19 -25.49
CA ALA A 428 -1.13 22.85 -26.70
C ALA A 428 -0.58 24.25 -26.42
N ASP A 429 -1.29 25.05 -25.60
CA ASP A 429 -0.82 26.38 -25.20
C ASP A 429 0.45 26.31 -24.33
N LEU A 430 0.55 25.30 -23.46
CA LEU A 430 1.70 25.08 -22.59
C LEU A 430 2.95 24.66 -23.38
N ASP A 431 2.82 23.74 -24.34
CA ASP A 431 3.89 23.31 -25.25
C ASP A 431 4.38 24.50 -26.11
N ALA A 432 3.46 25.41 -26.48
CA ALA A 432 3.78 26.62 -27.24
C ALA A 432 4.42 27.74 -26.40
N ALA A 433 4.40 27.65 -25.06
CA ALA A 433 4.89 28.71 -24.17
C ALA A 433 6.42 28.81 -24.08
N GLY A 434 7.15 27.84 -24.64
CA GLY A 434 8.62 27.86 -24.68
C GLY A 434 9.28 27.57 -23.33
N LEU A 435 8.67 26.71 -22.52
CA LEU A 435 9.25 26.23 -21.26
C LEU A 435 10.61 25.54 -21.50
N PRO A 436 11.55 25.61 -20.53
CA PRO A 436 12.87 24.98 -20.65
C PRO A 436 12.84 23.45 -20.51
N PHE A 437 11.66 22.86 -20.39
CA PHE A 437 11.41 21.42 -20.25
C PHE A 437 10.16 21.03 -21.03
N ALA A 438 10.05 19.75 -21.37
CA ALA A 438 8.89 19.24 -22.09
C ALA A 438 7.66 19.11 -21.18
N THR A 439 6.47 19.26 -21.75
CA THR A 439 5.19 19.07 -21.07
C THR A 439 4.33 18.06 -21.84
N PRO A 440 3.28 17.48 -21.21
CA PRO A 440 2.39 16.57 -21.91
C PRO A 440 1.72 17.24 -23.10
N CYS A 441 1.42 16.44 -24.13
CA CYS A 441 0.74 16.90 -25.34
C CYS A 441 -0.24 15.81 -25.76
N ILE A 442 -1.54 16.09 -25.70
CA ILE A 442 -2.58 15.13 -26.12
C ILE A 442 -2.76 15.20 -27.63
N HIS A 443 -2.39 14.13 -28.34
CA HIS A 443 -2.57 13.99 -29.78
C HIS A 443 -3.99 13.59 -30.16
N ALA A 444 -4.63 12.74 -29.36
CA ALA A 444 -6.01 12.31 -29.59
C ALA A 444 -6.72 11.93 -28.29
N VAL A 445 -8.05 12.10 -28.27
CA VAL A 445 -8.95 11.58 -27.23
C VAL A 445 -9.81 10.49 -27.89
N ARG A 446 -9.75 9.28 -27.35
CA ARG A 446 -10.51 8.09 -27.77
C ARG A 446 -11.32 7.56 -26.59
N ALA A 447 -12.07 6.48 -26.83
CA ALA A 447 -12.77 5.76 -25.77
C ALA A 447 -12.59 4.25 -25.93
N ALA A 448 -12.19 3.57 -24.88
CA ALA A 448 -12.15 2.11 -24.76
C ALA A 448 -13.32 1.67 -23.88
N ASP A 449 -14.32 0.98 -24.46
CA ASP A 449 -15.54 0.57 -23.75
C ASP A 449 -16.23 1.72 -22.98
N GLY A 450 -16.29 2.89 -23.61
CA GLY A 450 -16.88 4.10 -23.02
C GLY A 450 -15.98 4.83 -22.01
N THR A 451 -14.83 4.26 -21.64
CA THR A 451 -13.84 4.92 -20.78
C THR A 451 -12.90 5.80 -21.61
N PRO A 452 -12.70 7.07 -21.26
CA PRO A 452 -11.84 7.95 -22.05
C PRO A 452 -10.37 7.54 -22.01
N VAL A 453 -9.72 7.60 -23.18
CA VAL A 453 -8.29 7.32 -23.35
C VAL A 453 -7.65 8.46 -24.12
N THR A 454 -6.60 9.07 -23.59
CA THR A 454 -5.77 10.02 -24.35
C THR A 454 -4.57 9.29 -24.95
N ILE A 455 -4.19 9.70 -26.16
CA ILE A 455 -2.92 9.35 -26.78
C ILE A 455 -2.05 10.59 -26.68
N GLU A 456 -0.90 10.48 -26.01
CA GLU A 456 -0.07 11.61 -25.62
C GLU A 456 1.40 11.40 -26.00
N ARG A 457 2.15 12.50 -26.09
CA ARG A 457 3.61 12.47 -26.19
C ARG A 457 4.21 11.78 -24.97
N ARG A 458 5.13 10.84 -25.19
CA ARG A 458 5.94 10.23 -24.13
C ARG A 458 6.99 11.22 -23.64
N LEU A 459 7.12 11.30 -22.32
CA LEU A 459 8.10 12.16 -21.65
C LEU A 459 9.14 11.29 -20.97
N HIS A 460 10.41 11.64 -21.13
CA HIS A 460 11.54 10.84 -20.68
C HIS A 460 12.28 11.51 -19.52
N GLY A 461 12.99 10.70 -18.75
CA GLY A 461 13.77 11.11 -17.58
C GLY A 461 13.42 10.30 -16.35
N ARG A 462 14.18 10.50 -15.28
CA ARG A 462 13.95 9.88 -13.98
C ARG A 462 13.23 10.87 -13.06
N PRO A 463 12.24 10.45 -12.25
CA PRO A 463 11.60 11.33 -11.30
C PRO A 463 12.60 11.98 -10.33
N LEU A 464 12.45 13.27 -10.04
CA LEU A 464 13.30 14.01 -9.11
C LEU A 464 13.28 13.39 -7.70
N SER A 465 12.20 12.69 -7.34
CA SER A 465 12.09 11.94 -6.08
C SER A 465 13.20 10.89 -5.91
N GLU A 466 13.77 10.34 -6.98
CA GLU A 466 14.91 9.42 -6.89
C GLU A 466 16.21 10.08 -6.39
N PHE A 467 16.25 11.42 -6.41
CA PHE A 467 17.35 12.24 -5.89
C PHE A 467 17.05 12.82 -4.50
N VAL A 468 15.97 12.35 -3.87
CA VAL A 468 15.60 12.66 -2.49
C VAL A 468 15.81 11.40 -1.65
N SER A 469 16.64 11.50 -0.61
CA SER A 469 16.99 10.35 0.24
C SER A 469 16.36 10.47 1.64
N ALA A 470 16.43 9.39 2.43
CA ALA A 470 16.06 9.42 3.85
C ALA A 470 16.83 10.48 4.67
N ASN A 471 18.01 10.91 4.20
CA ASN A 471 18.79 11.97 4.85
C ASN A 471 18.33 13.39 4.47
N GLY A 472 17.36 13.51 3.56
CA GLY A 472 16.87 14.75 2.97
C GLY A 472 17.22 14.87 1.48
N PRO A 473 16.68 15.89 0.81
CA PRO A 473 16.99 16.19 -0.59
C PRO A 473 18.41 16.72 -0.76
N THR A 474 19.01 16.43 -1.91
CA THR A 474 20.30 17.04 -2.29
C THR A 474 20.12 18.52 -2.61
N GLU A 475 21.21 19.29 -2.53
CA GLU A 475 21.21 20.70 -2.95
C GLU A 475 20.79 20.86 -4.41
N ALA A 476 21.25 19.95 -5.27
CA ALA A 476 20.87 19.91 -6.68
C ALA A 476 19.35 19.71 -6.83
N ALA A 477 18.74 18.77 -6.08
CA ALA A 477 17.31 18.55 -6.13
C ALA A 477 16.50 19.76 -5.66
N LEU A 478 16.91 20.41 -4.57
CA LEU A 478 16.26 21.63 -4.07
C LEU A 478 16.34 22.78 -5.08
N ARG A 479 17.52 22.98 -5.69
CA ARG A 479 17.74 24.01 -6.72
C ARG A 479 16.87 23.73 -7.96
N THR A 480 16.94 22.51 -8.50
CA THR A 480 16.14 22.09 -9.65
C THR A 480 14.65 22.27 -9.42
N PHE A 481 14.16 21.97 -8.21
CA PHE A 481 12.76 22.19 -7.86
C PHE A 481 12.36 23.67 -7.90
N VAL A 482 13.23 24.56 -7.41
CA VAL A 482 13.01 26.02 -7.45
C VAL A 482 13.13 26.56 -8.87
N ASP A 483 14.03 26.02 -9.70
CA ASP A 483 14.19 26.42 -11.10
C ASP A 483 12.92 26.10 -11.92
N VAL A 484 12.25 24.97 -11.66
CA VAL A 484 10.95 24.65 -12.26
C VAL A 484 9.89 25.67 -11.86
N LEU A 485 9.80 26.03 -10.57
CA LEU A 485 8.86 27.06 -10.10
C LEU A 485 9.12 28.43 -10.74
N GLU A 486 10.38 28.78 -11.00
CA GLU A 486 10.73 30.02 -11.70
C GLU A 486 10.22 30.01 -13.14
N ALA A 487 10.42 28.91 -13.88
CA ALA A 487 9.92 28.77 -15.24
C ALA A 487 8.39 28.83 -15.32
N LEU A 488 7.68 28.17 -14.38
CA LEU A 488 6.22 28.23 -14.31
C LEU A 488 5.72 29.66 -14.00
N ARG A 489 6.37 30.35 -13.06
CA ARG A 489 6.08 31.73 -12.70
C ARG A 489 6.18 32.70 -13.88
N GLU A 490 7.12 32.47 -14.79
CA GLU A 490 7.33 33.31 -15.99
C GLU A 490 6.38 32.93 -17.15
N THR A 491 5.65 31.83 -17.02
CA THR A 491 4.74 31.33 -18.07
C THR A 491 3.34 31.90 -17.89
N LYS A 492 2.86 32.64 -18.89
CA LYS A 492 1.54 33.31 -18.83
C LYS A 492 0.38 32.31 -18.80
N GLY A 493 -0.55 32.49 -17.87
CA GLY A 493 -1.80 31.73 -17.78
C GLY A 493 -2.85 32.24 -18.78
N GLY A 494 -3.01 31.54 -19.91
CA GLY A 494 -3.91 31.91 -21.00
C GLY A 494 -5.39 31.51 -20.81
N PRO A 495 -6.23 31.74 -21.84
CA PRO A 495 -7.64 31.36 -21.83
C PRO A 495 -7.89 29.85 -21.60
N SER A 496 -7.04 28.98 -22.14
CA SER A 496 -7.13 27.53 -21.96
C SER A 496 -6.94 27.12 -20.49
N ALA A 497 -5.92 27.67 -19.82
CA ALA A 497 -5.67 27.47 -18.40
C ALA A 497 -6.85 27.97 -17.52
N ARG A 498 -7.52 29.04 -17.94
CA ARG A 498 -8.72 29.55 -17.26
C ARG A 498 -9.98 28.69 -17.49
N ALA A 499 -10.01 27.91 -18.57
CA ALA A 499 -11.14 27.06 -18.93
C ALA A 499 -11.13 25.70 -18.20
N LEU A 500 -9.99 25.33 -17.61
CA LEU A 500 -9.86 24.09 -16.86
C LEU A 500 -10.76 24.10 -15.61
N PRO A 501 -11.42 22.97 -15.31
CA PRO A 501 -11.89 22.72 -13.96
C PRO A 501 -10.69 22.52 -13.02
N VAL A 502 -10.95 22.61 -11.72
CA VAL A 502 -10.00 22.20 -10.69
C VAL A 502 -10.69 21.27 -9.71
N MET A 503 -9.89 20.43 -9.04
CA MET A 503 -10.34 19.35 -8.18
C MET A 503 -11.25 18.38 -8.98
N ALA A 504 -12.27 17.83 -8.32
CA ALA A 504 -13.29 17.00 -8.97
C ALA A 504 -14.51 17.81 -9.48
N GLU A 505 -14.38 19.12 -9.71
CA GLU A 505 -15.47 19.91 -10.34
C GLU A 505 -15.47 19.70 -11.87
N GLU A 506 -16.62 19.74 -12.54
CA GLU A 506 -16.71 19.70 -14.02
C GLU A 506 -16.73 21.11 -14.65
N ASP A 507 -17.20 22.09 -13.87
CA ASP A 507 -17.24 23.48 -14.28
C ASP A 507 -15.84 24.10 -14.25
N ALA A 508 -15.59 25.03 -15.18
CA ALA A 508 -14.34 25.80 -15.17
C ALA A 508 -14.13 26.52 -13.83
N PHE A 509 -12.88 26.55 -13.36
CA PHE A 509 -12.52 27.25 -12.12
C PHE A 509 -12.95 28.72 -12.15
N TYR A 510 -12.75 29.38 -13.29
CA TYR A 510 -13.26 30.71 -13.56
C TYR A 510 -14.67 30.65 -14.16
N ARG A 511 -15.69 30.73 -13.29
CA ARG A 511 -17.11 30.66 -13.69
C ARG A 511 -17.59 31.91 -14.44
N ASP A 512 -17.04 33.08 -14.11
CA ASP A 512 -17.39 34.35 -14.74
C ASP A 512 -16.25 34.88 -15.63
N ALA A 513 -16.61 35.29 -16.85
CA ALA A 513 -15.68 35.95 -17.76
C ALA A 513 -15.18 37.26 -17.13
N GLY A 514 -13.86 37.38 -16.95
CA GLY A 514 -13.23 38.55 -16.31
C GLY A 514 -13.03 38.45 -14.81
N SER A 515 -13.42 37.34 -14.15
CA SER A 515 -13.13 37.13 -12.73
C SER A 515 -11.62 37.10 -12.46
N SER A 516 -11.18 37.81 -11.43
CA SER A 516 -9.77 37.83 -11.02
C SER A 516 -9.40 36.56 -10.24
N TRP A 517 -8.10 36.27 -10.16
CA TRP A 517 -7.60 35.12 -9.40
C TRP A 517 -8.08 35.12 -7.93
N PRO A 518 -7.96 36.22 -7.15
CA PRO A 518 -8.43 36.23 -5.77
C PRO A 518 -9.94 35.98 -5.67
N THR A 519 -10.72 36.47 -6.64
CA THR A 519 -12.17 36.28 -6.69
C THR A 519 -12.52 34.81 -6.95
N ALA A 520 -11.88 34.17 -7.94
CA ALA A 520 -12.11 32.77 -8.27
C ALA A 520 -11.67 31.82 -7.15
N LEU A 521 -10.48 32.04 -6.56
CA LEU A 521 -9.98 31.23 -5.44
C LEU A 521 -10.86 31.37 -4.20
N ARG A 522 -11.33 32.58 -3.89
CA ARG A 522 -12.30 32.79 -2.79
C ARG A 522 -13.59 32.03 -3.04
N ALA A 523 -14.13 32.09 -4.26
CA ALA A 523 -15.35 31.37 -4.59
C ALA A 523 -15.16 29.84 -4.43
N LEU A 524 -13.98 29.30 -4.76
CA LEU A 524 -13.66 27.89 -4.51
C LEU A 524 -13.57 27.60 -3.01
N VAL A 525 -12.82 28.40 -2.24
CA VAL A 525 -12.74 28.28 -0.77
C VAL A 525 -14.14 28.29 -0.15
N ASP A 526 -15.02 29.20 -0.58
CA ASP A 526 -16.39 29.32 -0.08
C ASP A 526 -17.19 28.05 -0.37
N ARG A 527 -17.17 27.52 -1.61
CA ARG A 527 -17.87 26.28 -1.96
C ARG A 527 -17.34 25.08 -1.19
N ARG A 528 -16.02 24.97 -1.04
CA ARG A 528 -15.40 23.83 -0.34
C ARG A 528 -15.64 23.88 1.17
N ALA A 529 -15.57 25.07 1.77
CA ALA A 529 -15.92 25.27 3.16
C ALA A 529 -17.42 25.06 3.43
N GLU A 530 -18.29 25.40 2.49
CA GLU A 530 -19.73 25.09 2.59
C GLU A 530 -19.99 23.59 2.53
N ALA A 531 -19.37 22.89 1.57
CA ALA A 531 -19.58 21.46 1.39
C ALA A 531 -18.90 20.58 2.45
N TYR A 532 -17.74 20.99 2.99
CA TYR A 532 -16.90 20.13 3.84
C TYR A 532 -16.40 20.80 5.12
N GLY A 533 -16.90 22.00 5.44
CA GLY A 533 -16.45 22.76 6.61
C GLY A 533 -16.70 22.08 7.95
N ASP A 534 -17.70 21.20 8.05
CA ASP A 534 -17.98 20.46 9.29
C ASP A 534 -16.84 19.52 9.68
N VAL A 535 -16.24 18.87 8.69
CA VAL A 535 -15.08 17.98 8.91
C VAL A 535 -13.90 18.80 9.43
N LEU A 536 -13.63 19.95 8.82
CA LEU A 536 -12.56 20.86 9.27
C LEU A 536 -12.85 21.49 10.63
N ARG A 537 -14.11 21.85 10.93
CA ARG A 537 -14.52 22.35 12.26
C ARG A 537 -14.21 21.34 13.36
N SER A 538 -14.36 20.05 13.08
CA SER A 538 -14.07 18.98 14.06
C SER A 538 -12.58 18.84 14.36
N ALA A 539 -11.70 19.13 13.39
CA ALA A 539 -10.25 18.91 13.50
C ALA A 539 -9.44 20.18 13.81
N VAL A 540 -9.96 21.36 13.47
CA VAL A 540 -9.26 22.65 13.56
C VAL A 540 -10.00 23.59 14.52
N PRO A 541 -9.49 23.75 15.76
CA PRO A 541 -10.09 24.68 16.72
C PRO A 541 -10.12 26.12 16.20
N GLY A 542 -11.30 26.75 16.27
CA GLY A 542 -11.52 28.11 15.77
C GLY A 542 -11.54 28.23 14.25
N PHE A 543 -11.91 27.16 13.53
CA PHE A 543 -11.95 27.13 12.07
C PHE A 543 -12.76 28.27 11.44
N ASP A 544 -13.92 28.62 11.97
CA ASP A 544 -14.76 29.66 11.35
C ASP A 544 -14.09 31.05 11.42
N ALA A 545 -13.41 31.36 12.53
CA ALA A 545 -12.60 32.58 12.63
C ALA A 545 -11.43 32.55 11.64
N LEU A 546 -10.79 31.38 11.47
CA LEU A 546 -9.73 31.20 10.49
C LEU A 546 -10.25 31.42 9.06
N LEU A 547 -11.39 30.84 8.71
CA LEU A 547 -12.02 30.97 7.40
C LEU A 547 -12.33 32.44 7.08
N GLU A 548 -12.83 33.22 8.06
CA GLU A 548 -13.04 34.65 7.87
C GLU A 548 -11.75 35.43 7.62
N ARG A 549 -10.65 35.06 8.27
CA ARG A 549 -9.33 35.67 8.02
C ARG A 549 -8.80 35.32 6.64
N VAL A 550 -8.98 34.08 6.19
CA VAL A 550 -8.64 33.66 4.82
C VAL A 550 -9.46 34.45 3.79
N ARG A 551 -10.79 34.55 3.98
CA ARG A 551 -11.68 35.35 3.14
C ARG A 551 -11.27 36.82 3.07
N ALA A 552 -10.92 37.42 4.21
CA ALA A 552 -10.44 38.80 4.27
C ALA A 552 -9.09 38.97 3.56
N GLY A 553 -8.17 38.03 3.74
CA GLY A 553 -6.88 38.00 3.05
C GLY A 553 -7.06 37.97 1.53
N LEU A 554 -7.88 37.06 1.02
CA LEU A 554 -8.17 36.96 -0.42
C LEU A 554 -8.81 38.23 -0.98
N ARG A 555 -9.72 38.89 -0.24
CA ARG A 555 -10.31 40.18 -0.66
C ARG A 555 -9.31 41.32 -0.73
N ALA A 556 -8.22 41.25 0.03
CA ALA A 556 -7.20 42.30 0.08
C ALA A 556 -6.10 42.12 -0.98
N LEU A 557 -6.05 40.97 -1.66
CA LEU A 557 -5.08 40.73 -2.72
C LEU A 557 -5.37 41.62 -3.94
N PRO A 558 -4.34 42.20 -4.56
CA PRO A 558 -4.51 42.93 -5.81
C PRO A 558 -4.83 41.97 -6.95
N ASP A 559 -5.51 42.50 -7.97
CA ASP A 559 -5.57 41.82 -9.26
C ASP A 559 -4.20 41.93 -9.92
N GLY A 560 -3.65 40.79 -10.33
CA GLY A 560 -2.34 40.68 -10.98
C GLY A 560 -2.43 39.92 -12.29
N GLU A 561 -1.35 39.98 -13.08
CA GLU A 561 -1.22 39.09 -14.24
C GLU A 561 -1.13 37.64 -13.78
N ALA A 562 -1.93 36.78 -14.41
CA ALA A 562 -1.97 35.37 -14.08
C ALA A 562 -0.85 34.60 -14.81
N ALA A 563 -0.10 33.81 -14.06
CA ALA A 563 0.81 32.80 -14.58
C ALA A 563 0.11 31.44 -14.66
N VAL A 564 0.75 30.46 -15.27
CA VAL A 564 0.36 29.06 -15.15
C VAL A 564 0.61 28.60 -13.71
N VAL A 565 -0.38 27.94 -13.12
CA VAL A 565 -0.30 27.27 -11.83
C VAL A 565 -0.40 25.78 -12.11
N HIS A 566 0.58 25.00 -11.66
CA HIS A 566 0.50 23.54 -11.65
C HIS A 566 -0.53 23.09 -10.60
N GLY A 567 -0.38 23.58 -9.36
CA GLY A 567 -1.34 23.46 -8.27
C GLY A 567 -1.09 22.30 -7.31
N ASP A 568 -0.24 21.36 -7.69
CA ASP A 568 0.12 20.15 -6.94
C ASP A 568 1.53 19.64 -7.25
N LEU A 569 2.42 20.54 -7.70
CA LEU A 569 3.79 20.20 -8.06
C LEU A 569 4.56 19.56 -6.88
N CYS A 570 5.05 18.35 -7.09
CA CYS A 570 5.89 17.60 -6.16
C CYS A 570 7.04 16.88 -6.91
N PRO A 571 8.07 16.36 -6.21
CA PRO A 571 9.27 15.80 -6.85
C PRO A 571 8.99 14.69 -7.88
N PRO A 572 8.01 13.78 -7.66
CA PRO A 572 7.61 12.81 -8.69
C PRO A 572 7.11 13.40 -10.02
N ASN A 573 6.62 14.65 -10.04
CA ASN A 573 6.13 15.29 -11.27
C ASN A 573 7.27 15.81 -12.16
N ILE A 574 8.47 15.98 -11.61
CA ILE A 574 9.61 16.56 -12.32
C ILE A 574 10.50 15.42 -12.80
N LEU A 575 10.66 15.26 -14.11
CA LEU A 575 11.62 14.34 -14.69
C LEU A 575 12.96 15.05 -14.92
N VAL A 576 14.04 14.35 -14.59
CA VAL A 576 15.40 14.85 -14.74
C VAL A 576 16.33 13.82 -15.37
N GLU A 577 17.41 14.32 -15.95
CA GLU A 577 18.60 13.55 -16.30
C GLU A 577 19.80 14.10 -15.52
N GLN A 578 20.66 13.20 -15.08
CA GLN A 578 21.92 13.59 -14.44
C GLN A 578 23.00 13.74 -15.53
N GLU A 579 23.67 14.88 -15.56
CA GLU A 579 24.78 15.08 -16.48
C GLU A 579 26.01 14.27 -16.06
N SER A 580 26.62 13.53 -16.99
CA SER A 580 27.65 12.51 -16.75
C SER A 580 28.91 12.99 -16.02
N GLU A 581 29.12 14.30 -15.92
CA GLU A 581 30.31 14.92 -15.30
C GLU A 581 29.97 15.87 -14.13
N GLY A 582 28.72 15.92 -13.64
CA GLY A 582 28.28 16.84 -12.60
C GLY A 582 27.29 16.28 -11.57
N CYS A 583 27.16 16.99 -10.45
CA CYS A 583 26.05 16.80 -9.50
C CYS A 583 24.76 17.53 -9.93
N ASP A 584 24.77 18.14 -11.11
CA ASP A 584 23.66 18.95 -11.61
C ASP A 584 22.62 18.08 -12.34
N LEU A 585 21.36 18.45 -12.16
CA LEU A 585 20.20 17.76 -12.72
C LEU A 585 19.58 18.66 -13.78
N ARG A 586 19.47 18.14 -15.00
CA ARG A 586 18.78 18.80 -16.11
C ARG A 586 17.32 18.36 -16.11
N VAL A 587 16.40 19.31 -16.01
CA VAL A 587 14.96 19.03 -16.12
C VAL A 587 14.64 18.64 -17.55
N THR A 588 14.06 17.45 -17.74
CA THR A 588 13.63 16.97 -19.05
C THR A 588 12.15 17.22 -19.27
N ALA A 589 11.31 17.04 -18.24
CA ALA A 589 9.88 17.24 -18.34
C ALA A 589 9.20 17.55 -16.99
N VAL A 590 8.01 18.14 -17.05
CA VAL A 590 7.10 18.29 -15.91
C VAL A 590 5.72 17.69 -16.26
N LEU A 591 5.26 16.75 -15.44
CA LEU A 591 4.12 15.87 -15.68
C LEU A 591 2.94 16.17 -14.74
N ASP A 592 1.83 15.46 -14.93
CA ASP A 592 0.72 15.32 -13.97
C ASP A 592 -0.06 16.61 -13.70
N TRP A 593 -0.57 17.20 -14.77
CA TRP A 593 -1.46 18.35 -14.72
C TRP A 593 -2.92 17.89 -14.67
N ALA A 594 -3.80 18.79 -14.20
CA ALA A 594 -5.28 18.75 -14.19
C ALA A 594 -5.92 18.79 -12.80
N PHE A 595 -5.22 18.42 -11.73
CA PHE A 595 -5.82 18.38 -10.39
C PHE A 595 -6.12 19.79 -9.85
N LEU A 596 -5.17 20.72 -9.88
CA LEU A 596 -5.37 22.14 -9.51
C LEU A 596 -4.84 23.10 -10.57
N THR A 597 -4.57 22.57 -11.76
CA THR A 597 -3.96 23.31 -12.84
C THR A 597 -4.88 24.41 -13.35
N THR A 598 -4.41 25.65 -13.35
CA THR A 598 -5.17 26.78 -13.87
C THR A 598 -4.27 28.00 -14.15
N ALA A 599 -4.86 29.13 -14.53
CA ALA A 599 -4.18 30.42 -14.50
C ALA A 599 -4.35 31.06 -13.12
N GLY A 600 -3.30 31.57 -12.49
CA GLY A 600 -3.39 32.16 -11.15
C GLY A 600 -2.17 32.96 -10.73
N ASP A 601 -2.13 33.36 -9.46
CA ASP A 601 -0.94 33.97 -8.86
C ASP A 601 0.14 32.89 -8.67
N PRO A 602 1.34 33.04 -9.25
CA PRO A 602 2.43 32.06 -9.11
C PRO A 602 2.91 31.87 -7.67
N ALA A 603 2.65 32.81 -6.76
CA ALA A 603 2.93 32.62 -5.33
C ALA A 603 2.07 31.52 -4.70
N PHE A 604 0.90 31.19 -5.28
CA PHE A 604 0.10 30.04 -4.85
C PHE A 604 0.85 28.75 -5.10
N ASP A 605 1.33 28.54 -6.34
CA ASP A 605 2.06 27.33 -6.72
C ASP A 605 3.35 27.17 -5.90
N ALA A 606 4.11 28.26 -5.75
CA ALA A 606 5.31 28.28 -4.91
C ALA A 606 5.02 27.94 -3.44
N SER A 607 3.94 28.48 -2.88
CA SER A 607 3.49 28.15 -1.54
C SER A 607 3.18 26.66 -1.42
N LEU A 608 2.43 26.08 -2.35
CA LEU A 608 2.01 24.69 -2.26
C LEU A 608 3.17 23.72 -2.44
N ALA A 609 3.93 23.91 -3.51
CA ALA A 609 5.06 23.08 -3.89
C ALA A 609 6.09 22.93 -2.76
N ALA A 610 6.35 24.00 -1.99
CA ALA A 610 7.25 23.94 -0.83
C ALA A 610 6.84 22.87 0.21
N GLY A 611 5.54 22.62 0.37
CA GLY A 611 5.04 21.63 1.35
C GLY A 611 4.59 20.32 0.74
N PHE A 612 4.37 20.27 -0.57
CA PHE A 612 4.20 19.00 -1.29
C PHE A 612 5.52 18.33 -1.62
N PHE A 613 6.65 19.05 -1.48
CA PHE A 613 7.97 18.45 -1.61
C PHE A 613 8.14 17.21 -0.73
N ASP A 614 7.76 17.34 0.53
CA ASP A 614 7.65 16.23 1.47
C ASP A 614 6.54 16.56 2.48
N MET A 615 5.40 15.89 2.36
CA MET A 615 4.25 16.10 3.24
C MET A 615 4.33 15.29 4.54
N TYR A 616 4.94 14.11 4.49
CA TYR A 616 4.76 13.06 5.50
C TYR A 616 6.07 12.55 6.11
N GLY A 617 7.20 12.90 5.51
CA GLY A 617 8.51 12.43 5.95
C GLY A 617 8.94 13.06 7.28
N PRO A 618 9.89 12.43 7.98
CA PRO A 618 10.36 12.88 9.29
C PRO A 618 11.03 14.27 9.23
N LYS A 619 11.44 14.72 8.04
CA LYS A 619 12.04 16.03 7.79
C LYS A 619 11.12 16.99 7.02
N ALA A 620 9.86 16.61 6.76
CA ALA A 620 8.88 17.40 6.00
C ALA A 620 8.86 18.87 6.41
N ARG A 621 8.85 19.13 7.73
CA ARG A 621 8.82 20.49 8.26
C ARG A 621 10.09 21.30 7.98
N GLU A 622 11.26 20.68 8.14
CA GLU A 622 12.56 21.31 7.88
C GLU A 622 12.73 21.62 6.39
N ILE A 623 12.27 20.71 5.53
CA ILE A 623 12.30 20.86 4.08
C ILE A 623 11.36 21.98 3.64
N ASP A 624 10.11 22.01 4.12
CA ASP A 624 9.13 23.09 3.86
C ASP A 624 9.69 24.46 4.25
N GLN A 625 10.32 24.58 5.41
CA GLN A 625 10.97 25.82 5.85
C GLN A 625 12.13 26.22 4.95
N THR A 626 12.96 25.26 4.55
CA THR A 626 14.11 25.49 3.69
C THR A 626 13.69 25.96 2.31
N LEU A 627 12.72 25.29 1.68
CA LEU A 627 12.18 25.66 0.37
C LEU A 627 11.45 26.99 0.42
N SER A 628 10.60 27.20 1.44
CA SER A 628 9.91 28.48 1.65
C SER A 628 10.92 29.63 1.76
N GLY A 629 12.00 29.45 2.50
CA GLY A 629 13.08 30.44 2.62
C GLY A 629 13.77 30.75 1.28
N ARG A 630 14.06 29.70 0.48
CA ARG A 630 14.65 29.86 -0.85
C ARG A 630 13.72 30.57 -1.82
N ILE A 631 12.44 30.20 -1.81
CA ILE A 631 11.38 30.81 -2.63
C ILE A 631 11.22 32.29 -2.28
N VAL A 632 11.18 32.65 -0.99
CA VAL A 632 11.11 34.04 -0.55
C VAL A 632 12.35 34.81 -1.00
N ALA A 633 13.55 34.23 -0.83
CA ALA A 633 14.80 34.88 -1.24
C ALA A 633 14.91 35.05 -2.77
N ARG A 634 14.41 34.09 -3.55
CA ARG A 634 14.51 34.08 -5.02
C ARG A 634 13.44 34.94 -5.69
N PHE A 635 12.19 34.81 -5.26
CA PHE A 635 11.03 35.43 -5.93
C PHE A 635 10.49 36.67 -5.21
N GLY A 636 10.94 36.94 -3.98
CA GLY A 636 10.54 38.13 -3.22
C GLY A 636 9.12 38.09 -2.67
N TYR A 637 8.49 36.90 -2.60
CA TYR A 637 7.14 36.78 -2.07
C TYR A 637 7.10 37.08 -0.57
N PRO A 638 6.13 37.88 -0.09
CA PRO A 638 5.99 38.14 1.33
C PRO A 638 5.53 36.85 2.04
N PRO A 639 6.20 36.39 3.12
CA PRO A 639 5.82 35.17 3.82
C PRO A 639 4.33 35.06 4.22
N PRO A 640 3.65 36.14 4.65
CA PRO A 640 2.21 36.07 4.93
C PRO A 640 1.35 35.68 3.72
N LEU A 641 1.75 36.02 2.50
CA LEU A 641 1.04 35.62 1.28
C LEU A 641 1.13 34.10 1.06
N LEU A 642 2.31 33.52 1.26
CA LEU A 642 2.49 32.07 1.17
C LEU A 642 1.64 31.34 2.23
N HIS A 643 1.61 31.84 3.47
CA HIS A 643 0.74 31.28 4.49
C HIS A 643 -0.75 31.40 4.17
N LEU A 644 -1.19 32.52 3.59
CA LEU A 644 -2.57 32.69 3.12
C LEU A 644 -2.91 31.64 2.06
N TYR A 645 -2.06 31.43 1.06
CA TYR A 645 -2.30 30.44 0.01
C TYR A 645 -2.22 29.01 0.52
N ARG A 646 -1.31 28.70 1.45
CA ARG A 646 -1.30 27.42 2.15
C ARG A 646 -2.62 27.16 2.88
N ALA A 647 -3.17 28.17 3.56
CA ALA A 647 -4.45 28.06 4.24
C ALA A 647 -5.61 27.85 3.25
N CYS A 648 -5.60 28.56 2.11
CA CYS A 648 -6.60 28.38 1.05
C CYS A 648 -6.60 26.94 0.53
N TYR A 649 -5.44 26.40 0.17
CA TYR A 649 -5.34 25.02 -0.27
C TYR A 649 -5.76 24.05 0.85
N ALA A 650 -5.30 24.25 2.08
CA ALA A 650 -5.65 23.34 3.16
C ALA A 650 -7.17 23.29 3.42
N ILE A 651 -7.92 24.35 3.11
CA ILE A 651 -9.39 24.34 3.12
C ILE A 651 -9.97 23.63 1.89
N VAL A 652 -9.45 23.94 0.70
CA VAL A 652 -9.96 23.44 -0.58
C VAL A 652 -9.70 21.93 -0.76
N GLY A 653 -8.48 21.51 -0.42
CA GLY A 653 -7.92 20.17 -0.63
C GLY A 653 -8.13 19.20 0.53
N ALA A 654 -8.58 19.66 1.71
CA ALA A 654 -8.77 18.81 2.89
C ALA A 654 -9.49 17.49 2.60
N ASN A 655 -10.48 17.52 1.70
CA ASN A 655 -11.32 16.39 1.38
C ASN A 655 -11.14 15.89 -0.07
N ALA A 656 -9.98 16.18 -0.66
CA ALA A 656 -9.64 15.84 -2.04
C ALA A 656 -9.71 14.33 -2.33
N TYR A 657 -9.27 13.52 -1.36
CA TYR A 657 -9.14 12.07 -1.54
C TYR A 657 -10.17 11.31 -0.70
N ASP A 658 -10.53 11.82 0.47
CA ASP A 658 -11.59 11.30 1.33
C ASP A 658 -12.56 12.42 1.76
N PRO A 659 -13.86 12.37 1.38
CA PRO A 659 -14.85 13.36 1.79
C PRO A 659 -15.09 13.40 3.31
N THR A 660 -14.71 12.35 4.05
CA THR A 660 -14.91 12.23 5.51
C THR A 660 -13.71 12.71 6.33
N GLY A 661 -12.57 13.00 5.69
CA GLY A 661 -11.35 13.45 6.36
C GLY A 661 -10.59 12.36 7.13
N GLY A 662 -10.77 11.09 6.77
CA GLY A 662 -10.05 9.96 7.37
C GLY A 662 -8.65 9.72 6.78
N ASP A 663 -8.28 10.43 5.72
CA ASP A 663 -7.01 10.24 5.03
C ASP A 663 -5.85 11.12 5.59
N GLY A 664 -4.61 10.75 5.25
CA GLY A 664 -3.41 11.50 5.68
C GLY A 664 -3.27 12.89 5.05
N HIS A 665 -3.91 13.14 3.92
CA HIS A 665 -3.91 14.45 3.28
C HIS A 665 -4.80 15.43 4.05
N PHE A 666 -5.98 14.99 4.51
CA PHE A 666 -6.82 15.73 5.44
C PHE A 666 -6.05 16.06 6.71
N ALA A 667 -5.37 15.07 7.30
CA ALA A 667 -4.56 15.28 8.50
C ALA A 667 -3.48 16.34 8.28
N TRP A 668 -2.77 16.27 7.15
CA TRP A 668 -1.78 17.29 6.77
C TRP A 668 -2.44 18.67 6.60
N CYS A 669 -3.58 18.77 5.92
CA CYS A 669 -4.32 20.01 5.74
C CYS A 669 -4.76 20.61 7.09
N ALA A 670 -5.34 19.80 7.97
CA ALA A 670 -5.71 20.23 9.32
C ALA A 670 -4.49 20.69 10.13
N ASP A 671 -3.34 20.00 10.00
CA ASP A 671 -2.08 20.41 10.63
C ASP A 671 -1.58 21.75 10.09
N GLN A 672 -1.66 21.98 8.77
CA GLN A 672 -1.33 23.28 8.19
C GLN A 672 -2.17 24.38 8.80
N LEU A 673 -3.48 24.17 8.97
CA LEU A 673 -4.38 25.16 9.56
C LEU A 673 -4.18 25.36 11.07
N ARG A 674 -3.61 24.38 11.77
CA ARG A 674 -3.25 24.47 13.19
C ARG A 674 -1.88 25.10 13.46
N ARG A 675 -1.03 25.23 12.43
CA ARG A 675 0.32 25.75 12.57
C ARG A 675 0.36 27.16 13.19
N PRO A 676 1.16 27.39 14.24
CA PRO A 676 1.27 28.71 14.89
C PRO A 676 1.74 29.83 13.95
N ASP A 677 2.70 29.55 13.08
CA ASP A 677 3.24 30.53 12.14
C ASP A 677 2.21 30.93 11.07
N LEU A 678 1.45 29.97 10.56
CA LEU A 678 0.35 30.23 9.63
C LEU A 678 -0.78 31.03 10.30
N ARG A 679 -1.19 30.66 11.51
CA ARG A 679 -2.23 31.38 12.26
C ARG A 679 -1.80 32.80 12.61
N ALA A 680 -0.56 32.99 13.01
CA ALA A 680 0.01 34.33 13.25
C ALA A 680 0.02 35.19 11.98
N ALA A 681 0.37 34.61 10.83
CA ALA A 681 0.30 35.31 9.54
C ALA A 681 -1.13 35.72 9.14
N LEU A 682 -2.13 34.94 9.55
CA LEU A 682 -3.53 35.30 9.42
C LEU A 682 -4.01 36.26 10.52
N GLY A 683 -3.21 36.56 11.55
CA GLY A 683 -3.58 37.42 12.68
C GLY A 683 -4.52 36.75 13.69
N LEU A 684 -4.30 35.46 13.98
CA LEU A 684 -5.07 34.62 14.92
C LEU A 684 -4.25 34.15 16.12
#